data_AF-R7F2P7-F1
#
_entry.id   AF-R7F2P7-F1
#
_cell.length_a   1.000
_cell.length_b   1.000
_cell.length_c   1.000
_cell.angle_alpha   90.00
_cell.angle_beta   90.00
_cell.angle_gamma   90.00
#
_symmetry.space_group_name_H-M   'P 1'
#
loop_
_entity.id
_entity.type
_entity.pdbx_description
1 polymer ?
#
loop_
_entity_poly.entity_id
_entity_poly.type
_entity_poly.pdbx_seq_one_letter_code
_entity_poly.pdbx_strand_id
1 'polypeptide(L)'
;MLLCMLLCFGYAEARNIGESEALQTAQEFRREAGVKMAKAPLKMVYKSASADVINYYVFAPEQGQGFTVVSGNDVAAPVLGYTESGNFDPNNIPPGLKHMLAYYSEQIKQAVADGAAPYAETESMRMDSGNERTAIEPLCPTKWDQDAPYWNLCPTSGSRHCYTGCVATAMAQAVYVFQYPEKSKGYATWNSSVVTFNRTYNWQDMLLSYSGSYSSDQGTAVAELMVDLGKSVDMDYSTSGSGAMTDAVPPALINNFSYDEAVSYSQADQYAESDWHQLMYYQLENGWPVIYGGFGTGYNGGHQFICDGYKPGDYFHINWGWGGLADGYFKLTALNPSSQGAGGNTSNFSTGCDAVYFVRKPVPGSQKQTLISCRGNFVMGTSSSSTVNFRVNNGKIWTTTCNGFINLTGFTFKATLGVRLINKDDPTKFYTLATTSGEKNFVKWSTQVSSISVNTSEIPAGTYYVYPVSKAEGKDQWERITAPRNKQQYVILRISEDGSVVSSTPTTPYYLPVNTLVMTDTAQVEVNHTLAMKPLVIPENGTNTALRYKSSNPAIATVDSITGVVTGISTGSVIITATTTDGSDISSSTRLSVIKDKGVGSITDKVSDEPMDVYTITGILVARKVKQADIQNLDPGIYVAGGKKYIVRK
;
A
#
# COMPACT_ATOMS: atom_id res chain seq x y z
N MET A 1 -5.22 22.28 -54.07
CA MET A 1 -3.81 21.86 -53.97
C MET A 1 -3.45 21.92 -52.49
N LEU A 2 -3.53 20.79 -51.79
CA LEU A 2 -2.37 19.97 -51.42
C LEU A 2 -1.43 20.69 -50.44
N LEU A 3 -1.48 20.31 -49.17
CA LEU A 3 -0.41 19.47 -48.63
C LEU A 3 -0.92 18.69 -47.42
N CYS A 4 -1.19 17.40 -47.63
CA CYS A 4 -1.20 16.41 -46.55
C CYS A 4 0.22 16.39 -45.95
N MET A 5 0.38 16.87 -44.72
CA MET A 5 1.54 16.47 -43.92
C MET A 5 1.32 15.02 -43.51
N LEU A 6 2.16 14.15 -44.07
CA LEU A 6 2.40 12.83 -43.52
C LEU A 6 2.75 13.00 -42.03
N LEU A 7 1.90 12.48 -41.16
CA LEU A 7 2.26 12.18 -39.77
C LEU A 7 3.29 11.04 -39.81
N CYS A 8 4.56 11.40 -39.91
CA CYS A 8 5.62 10.53 -39.45
C CYS A 8 5.44 10.39 -37.93
N PHE A 9 4.91 9.27 -37.47
CA PHE A 9 5.08 8.84 -36.09
C PHE A 9 6.57 8.51 -35.88
N GLY A 10 7.39 9.55 -35.74
CA GLY A 10 8.68 9.41 -35.09
C GLY A 10 8.39 9.10 -33.63
N TYR A 11 8.96 8.02 -33.10
CA TYR A 11 9.06 7.85 -31.65
C TYR A 11 9.80 9.09 -31.13
N ALA A 12 9.08 9.96 -30.42
CA ALA A 12 9.72 11.09 -29.75
C ALA A 12 10.60 10.50 -28.64
N GLU A 13 11.92 10.57 -28.81
CA GLU A 13 12.84 10.30 -27.73
C GLU A 13 12.61 11.32 -26.62
N ALA A 14 12.66 10.86 -25.37
CA ALA A 14 12.48 11.72 -24.23
C ALA A 14 13.54 12.82 -24.17
N ARG A 15 13.14 14.02 -23.76
CA ARG A 15 13.98 15.22 -23.74
C ARG A 15 13.98 15.91 -22.38
N ASN A 16 15.00 16.73 -22.17
CA ASN A 16 15.01 17.67 -21.07
C ASN A 16 13.88 18.71 -21.22
N ILE A 17 13.26 19.04 -20.10
CA ILE A 17 12.25 20.08 -19.94
C ILE A 17 12.98 21.36 -19.52
N GLY A 18 12.71 22.46 -20.24
CA GLY A 18 13.29 23.77 -19.92
C GLY A 18 12.68 24.37 -18.66
N GLU A 19 13.39 25.28 -17.98
CA GLU A 19 12.90 25.91 -16.74
C GLU A 19 11.55 26.63 -16.92
N SER A 20 11.35 27.36 -18.02
CA SER A 20 10.10 28.07 -18.30
C SER A 20 8.92 27.12 -18.49
N GLU A 21 9.16 25.97 -19.16
CA GLU A 21 8.16 24.92 -19.33
C GLU A 21 7.85 24.24 -17.99
N ALA A 22 8.86 23.93 -17.20
CA ALA A 22 8.69 23.35 -15.86
C ALA A 22 7.94 24.31 -14.90
N LEU A 23 8.20 25.62 -14.99
CA LEU A 23 7.47 26.64 -14.23
C LEU A 23 5.99 26.68 -14.62
N GLN A 24 5.69 26.61 -15.92
CA GLN A 24 4.32 26.56 -16.42
C GLN A 24 3.60 25.31 -15.88
N THR A 25 4.23 24.15 -15.96
CA THR A 25 3.72 22.90 -15.38
C THR A 25 3.40 23.06 -13.89
N ALA A 26 4.29 23.68 -13.11
CA ALA A 26 4.05 23.92 -11.69
C ALA A 26 2.82 24.80 -11.45
N GLN A 27 2.67 25.88 -12.22
CA GLN A 27 1.56 26.83 -12.09
C GLN A 27 0.22 26.21 -12.48
N GLU A 28 0.18 25.46 -13.58
CA GLU A 28 -1.02 24.76 -14.07
C GLU A 28 -1.46 23.68 -13.09
N PHE A 29 -0.51 22.84 -12.65
CA PHE A 29 -0.79 21.79 -11.66
C PHE A 29 -1.38 22.35 -10.37
N ARG A 30 -0.76 23.38 -9.77
CA ARG A 30 -1.25 23.94 -8.50
C ARG A 30 -2.68 24.51 -8.67
N ARG A 31 -3.00 25.10 -9.82
CA ARG A 31 -4.35 25.60 -10.14
C ARG A 31 -5.37 24.46 -10.22
N GLU A 32 -5.01 23.37 -10.89
CA GLU A 32 -5.91 22.22 -11.13
C GLU A 32 -6.10 21.35 -9.89
N ALA A 33 -5.03 21.12 -9.12
CA ALA A 33 -5.06 20.36 -7.88
C ALA A 33 -5.71 21.11 -6.70
N GLY A 34 -6.22 22.33 -6.93
CA GLY A 34 -6.84 23.16 -5.90
C GLY A 34 -5.88 23.55 -4.77
N VAL A 35 -4.58 23.51 -5.04
CA VAL A 35 -3.54 23.87 -4.06
C VAL A 35 -3.72 25.33 -3.70
N LYS A 36 -3.69 25.67 -2.40
CA LYS A 36 -3.84 27.07 -1.98
C LYS A 36 -2.79 27.94 -2.68
N MET A 37 -3.27 28.82 -3.56
CA MET A 37 -2.40 29.72 -4.31
C MET A 37 -1.67 30.63 -3.32
N ALA A 38 -0.34 30.56 -3.34
CA ALA A 38 0.46 31.54 -2.64
C ALA A 38 0.21 32.93 -3.23
N LYS A 39 0.23 33.97 -2.40
CA LYS A 39 0.03 35.36 -2.87
C LYS A 39 1.15 35.85 -3.79
N ALA A 40 2.32 35.21 -3.73
CA ALA A 40 3.51 35.55 -4.50
C ALA A 40 3.73 34.57 -5.66
N PRO A 41 4.34 35.01 -6.78
CA PRO A 41 4.65 34.15 -7.91
C PRO A 41 5.63 33.04 -7.52
N LEU A 42 5.52 31.89 -8.20
CA LEU A 42 6.49 30.81 -8.09
C LEU A 42 7.81 31.18 -8.75
N LYS A 43 8.92 30.81 -8.11
CA LYS A 43 10.27 30.85 -8.69
C LYS A 43 11.00 29.54 -8.48
N MET A 44 11.96 29.25 -9.36
CA MET A 44 12.87 28.13 -9.18
C MET A 44 13.78 28.42 -7.98
N VAL A 45 13.76 27.54 -6.99
CA VAL A 45 14.61 27.62 -5.79
C VAL A 45 15.68 26.53 -5.76
N TYR A 46 15.52 25.48 -6.56
CA TYR A 46 16.51 24.43 -6.70
C TYR A 46 16.39 23.72 -8.06
N LYS A 47 17.52 23.25 -8.57
CA LYS A 47 17.63 22.42 -9.78
C LYS A 47 18.57 21.26 -9.51
N SER A 48 18.11 20.03 -9.74
CA SER A 48 18.95 18.84 -9.78
C SER A 48 19.25 18.47 -11.23
N ALA A 49 20.52 18.30 -11.56
CA ALA A 49 20.97 17.81 -12.86
C ALA A 49 22.16 16.86 -12.67
N SER A 50 22.38 15.97 -13.63
CA SER A 50 23.49 15.01 -13.63
C SER A 50 23.99 14.81 -15.04
N ALA A 51 25.21 15.27 -15.33
CA ALA A 51 25.71 15.42 -16.68
C ALA A 51 24.70 16.20 -17.55
N ASP A 52 24.27 15.63 -18.67
CA ASP A 52 23.32 16.26 -19.60
C ASP A 52 21.85 15.98 -19.27
N VAL A 53 21.55 15.27 -18.17
CA VAL A 53 20.18 14.98 -17.74
C VAL A 53 19.73 15.98 -16.68
N ILE A 54 18.62 16.66 -16.92
CA ILE A 54 17.96 17.49 -15.90
C ILE A 54 16.98 16.59 -15.13
N ASN A 55 17.23 16.38 -13.84
CA ASN A 55 16.45 15.43 -13.05
C ASN A 55 15.13 16.07 -12.59
N TYR A 56 15.21 17.20 -11.88
CA TYR A 56 14.03 17.91 -11.40
C TYR A 56 14.32 19.38 -11.06
N TYR A 57 13.25 20.16 -10.99
CA TYR A 57 13.21 21.52 -10.49
C TYR A 57 12.36 21.58 -9.22
N VAL A 58 12.68 22.49 -8.31
CA VAL A 58 11.81 22.84 -7.18
C VAL A 58 11.37 24.28 -7.35
N PHE A 59 10.07 24.49 -7.39
CA PHE A 59 9.44 25.81 -7.45
C PHE A 59 8.76 26.13 -6.13
N ALA A 60 9.05 27.31 -5.58
CA ALA A 60 8.42 27.80 -4.35
C ALA A 60 8.00 29.26 -4.53
N PRO A 61 6.93 29.71 -3.86
CA PRO A 61 6.51 31.09 -3.90
C PRO A 61 7.51 32.00 -3.21
N GLU A 62 7.73 33.21 -3.74
CA GLU A 62 8.58 34.18 -3.05
C GLU A 62 8.03 34.53 -1.68
N GLN A 63 8.81 34.28 -0.61
CA GLN A 63 8.42 34.56 0.77
C GLN A 63 7.11 33.86 1.20
N GLY A 64 6.68 32.82 0.47
CA GLY A 64 5.48 32.05 0.76
C GLY A 64 5.79 30.63 1.22
N GLN A 65 4.75 29.89 1.61
CA GLN A 65 4.85 28.51 2.06
C GLN A 65 4.56 27.52 0.92
N GLY A 66 5.12 26.32 1.07
CA GLY A 66 4.97 25.21 0.16
C GLY A 66 5.94 25.24 -1.00
N PHE A 67 6.07 24.10 -1.68
CA PHE A 67 6.85 23.98 -2.91
C PHE A 67 6.26 22.90 -3.81
N THR A 68 6.68 22.90 -5.07
CA THR A 68 6.31 21.91 -6.09
C THR A 68 7.58 21.38 -6.74
N VAL A 69 7.74 20.06 -6.76
CA VAL A 69 8.84 19.35 -7.41
C VAL A 69 8.36 18.91 -8.80
N VAL A 70 8.98 19.45 -9.84
CA VAL A 70 8.63 19.22 -11.24
C VAL A 70 9.73 18.42 -11.90
N SER A 71 9.38 17.39 -12.68
CA SER A 71 10.38 16.63 -13.43
C SER A 71 11.14 17.53 -14.41
N GLY A 72 12.44 17.29 -14.53
CA GLY A 72 13.31 17.98 -15.48
C GLY A 72 13.42 17.28 -16.83
N ASN A 73 12.78 16.12 -16.99
CA ASN A 73 12.81 15.33 -18.20
C ASN A 73 11.45 14.65 -18.42
N ASP A 74 11.00 14.57 -19.66
CA ASP A 74 9.67 14.06 -19.98
C ASP A 74 9.57 12.52 -19.91
N VAL A 75 10.63 11.76 -19.58
CA VAL A 75 10.52 10.33 -19.19
C VAL A 75 9.70 10.10 -17.90
N ALA A 76 9.49 11.14 -17.08
CA ALA A 76 8.90 11.04 -15.75
C ALA A 76 7.64 11.91 -15.59
N ALA A 77 6.89 11.63 -14.53
CA ALA A 77 5.65 12.35 -14.21
C ALA A 77 5.92 13.86 -14.13
N PRO A 78 5.09 14.73 -14.75
CA PRO A 78 5.35 16.17 -14.80
C PRO A 78 5.56 16.80 -13.42
N VAL A 79 4.73 16.43 -12.45
CA VAL A 79 4.88 16.85 -11.03
C VAL A 79 5.14 15.62 -10.17
N LEU A 80 6.30 15.60 -9.51
CA LEU A 80 6.77 14.50 -8.66
C LEU A 80 6.23 14.61 -7.24
N GLY A 81 5.97 15.83 -6.77
CA GLY A 81 5.33 16.05 -5.47
C GLY A 81 5.15 17.52 -5.15
N TYR A 82 4.37 17.81 -4.13
CA TYR A 82 4.10 19.16 -3.68
C TYR A 82 3.70 19.20 -2.20
N THR A 83 3.88 20.36 -1.59
CA THR A 83 3.38 20.66 -0.26
C THR A 83 2.82 22.08 -0.21
N GLU A 84 1.87 22.30 0.72
CA GLU A 84 1.31 23.61 1.03
C GLU A 84 2.01 24.28 2.22
N SER A 85 2.89 23.56 2.93
CA SER A 85 3.51 24.01 4.17
C SER A 85 5.04 24.03 4.08
N GLY A 86 5.65 24.75 5.02
CA GLY A 86 7.11 24.86 5.11
C GLY A 86 7.74 25.66 3.97
N ASN A 87 9.06 25.81 4.02
CA ASN A 87 9.86 26.41 2.97
C ASN A 87 10.87 25.37 2.48
N PHE A 88 11.20 25.40 1.19
CA PHE A 88 12.27 24.55 0.68
C PHE A 88 13.63 25.20 0.97
N ASP A 89 14.41 24.59 1.87
CA ASP A 89 15.81 24.92 2.10
C ASP A 89 16.69 23.75 1.65
N PRO A 90 17.49 23.89 0.57
CA PRO A 90 18.34 22.81 0.08
C PRO A 90 19.40 22.34 1.08
N ASN A 91 19.70 23.14 2.11
CA ASN A 91 20.66 22.78 3.16
C ASN A 91 20.01 22.09 4.36
N ASN A 92 18.67 22.10 4.45
CA ASN A 92 17.92 21.59 5.60
C ASN A 92 16.67 20.81 5.16
N ILE A 93 16.86 19.86 4.24
CA ILE A 93 15.80 18.96 3.77
C ILE A 93 15.64 17.80 4.77
N PRO A 94 14.40 17.42 5.17
CA PRO A 94 14.17 16.20 5.94
C PRO A 94 14.86 14.99 5.28
N PRO A 95 15.57 14.13 6.04
CA PRO A 95 16.34 13.03 5.46
C PRO A 95 15.50 12.13 4.54
N GLY A 96 14.26 11.80 4.92
CA GLY A 96 13.32 11.02 4.10
C GLY A 96 13.02 11.66 2.75
N LEU A 97 12.70 12.97 2.73
CA LEU A 97 12.48 13.71 1.49
C LEU A 97 13.75 13.75 0.63
N LYS A 98 14.93 13.94 1.26
CA LYS A 98 16.21 13.90 0.55
C LYS A 98 16.44 12.54 -0.13
N HIS A 99 16.11 11.44 0.54
CA HIS A 99 16.17 10.10 -0.04
C HIS A 99 15.19 9.93 -1.19
N MET A 100 13.94 10.40 -1.06
CA MET A 100 12.95 10.34 -2.14
C MET A 100 13.34 11.18 -3.37
N LEU A 101 13.91 12.37 -3.16
CA LEU A 101 14.40 13.20 -4.27
C LEU A 101 15.61 12.56 -4.99
N ALA A 102 16.52 11.94 -4.25
CA ALA A 102 17.63 11.18 -4.85
C ALA A 102 17.10 9.95 -5.62
N TYR A 103 16.07 9.30 -5.09
CA TYR A 103 15.38 8.18 -5.71
C TYR A 103 14.73 8.55 -7.06
N TYR A 104 14.09 9.71 -7.15
CA TYR A 104 13.59 10.22 -8.43
C TYR A 104 14.72 10.52 -9.42
N SER A 105 15.81 11.14 -8.96
CA SER A 105 16.97 11.41 -9.82
C SER A 105 17.56 10.13 -10.44
N GLU A 106 17.72 9.04 -9.68
CA GLU A 106 18.21 7.78 -10.25
C GLU A 106 17.26 7.18 -11.27
N GLN A 107 15.95 7.20 -10.99
CA GLN A 107 14.95 6.72 -11.94
C GLN A 107 14.99 7.47 -13.25
N ILE A 108 15.03 8.81 -13.19
CA ILE A 108 15.06 9.66 -14.38
C ILE A 108 16.34 9.42 -15.18
N LYS A 109 17.51 9.43 -14.51
CA LYS A 109 18.80 9.18 -15.18
C LYS A 109 18.84 7.86 -15.92
N GLN A 110 18.40 6.80 -15.25
CA GLN A 110 18.43 5.46 -15.82
C GLN A 110 17.37 5.30 -16.91
N ALA A 111 16.16 5.85 -16.74
CA ALA A 111 15.14 5.82 -17.79
C ALA A 111 15.62 6.53 -19.06
N VAL A 112 16.31 7.67 -18.93
CA VAL A 112 16.97 8.34 -20.05
C VAL A 112 18.08 7.46 -20.66
N ALA A 113 18.93 6.85 -19.83
CA ALA A 113 20.00 5.96 -20.32
C ALA A 113 19.46 4.71 -21.04
N ASP A 114 18.28 4.22 -20.64
CA ASP A 114 17.60 3.08 -21.24
C ASP A 114 16.80 3.46 -22.51
N GLY A 115 16.73 4.74 -22.87
CA GLY A 115 15.95 5.22 -24.02
C GLY A 115 14.44 5.06 -23.80
N ALA A 116 13.97 5.23 -22.56
CA ALA A 116 12.55 5.11 -22.23
C ALA A 116 11.71 6.15 -22.99
N ALA A 117 10.48 5.77 -23.36
CA ALA A 117 9.54 6.68 -23.97
C ALA A 117 9.11 7.78 -22.98
N PRO A 118 8.65 8.95 -23.48
CA PRO A 118 8.05 9.97 -22.65
C PRO A 118 6.90 9.43 -21.79
N TYR A 119 6.78 9.98 -20.59
CA TYR A 119 5.71 9.73 -19.65
C TYR A 119 4.37 10.10 -20.28
N ALA A 120 3.54 9.08 -20.51
CA ALA A 120 2.15 9.25 -20.86
C ALA A 120 1.31 8.77 -19.67
N GLU A 121 0.42 9.62 -19.14
CA GLU A 121 -0.68 9.15 -18.31
C GLU A 121 -1.57 8.29 -19.22
N THR A 122 -1.55 6.97 -19.05
CA THR A 122 -2.39 6.08 -19.84
C THR A 122 -3.84 6.17 -19.37
N GLU A 123 -4.81 5.99 -20.28
CA GLU A 123 -6.24 5.87 -19.94
C GLU A 123 -6.49 4.77 -18.90
N SER A 124 -5.63 3.76 -18.79
CA SER A 124 -5.68 2.72 -17.74
C SER A 124 -5.44 3.26 -16.32
N MET A 125 -4.92 4.48 -16.15
CA MET A 125 -4.86 5.18 -14.85
C MET A 125 -6.16 5.97 -14.57
N ARG A 126 -7.00 6.18 -15.60
CA ARG A 126 -8.32 6.84 -15.50
C ARG A 126 -9.48 5.84 -15.51
N MET A 127 -9.31 4.64 -16.08
CA MET A 127 -10.35 3.62 -16.21
C MET A 127 -9.76 2.19 -16.27
N ASP A 128 -9.66 1.52 -15.11
CA ASP A 128 -9.75 0.05 -14.92
C ASP A 128 -9.57 -0.18 -13.39
N SER A 129 -10.53 -0.41 -12.50
CA SER A 129 -11.85 -1.02 -12.59
C SER A 129 -12.89 -0.27 -11.74
N GLY A 130 -13.93 0.33 -12.35
CA GLY A 130 -15.18 0.74 -11.66
C GLY A 130 -15.14 1.69 -10.44
N ASN A 131 -13.99 2.21 -10.03
CA ASN A 131 -13.80 3.06 -8.85
C ASN A 131 -12.58 3.98 -9.11
N GLU A 132 -12.79 5.23 -9.52
CA GLU A 132 -11.73 6.23 -9.42
C GLU A 132 -11.28 6.29 -7.95
N ARG A 133 -9.99 6.06 -7.67
CA ARG A 133 -9.44 6.14 -6.31
C ARG A 133 -9.82 7.50 -5.72
N THR A 134 -10.60 7.47 -4.64
CA THR A 134 -11.08 8.69 -4.00
C THR A 134 -9.98 9.33 -3.17
N ALA A 135 -10.00 10.65 -3.04
CA ALA A 135 -9.08 11.34 -2.14
C ALA A 135 -9.26 10.84 -0.69
N ILE A 136 -8.15 10.64 0.00
CA ILE A 136 -8.09 10.24 1.40
C ILE A 136 -7.28 11.31 2.14
N GLU A 137 -7.93 12.00 3.07
CA GLU A 137 -7.25 12.98 3.93
C GLU A 137 -6.18 12.31 4.79
N PRO A 138 -5.10 13.02 5.16
CA PRO A 138 -4.04 12.47 6.01
C PRO A 138 -4.59 11.85 7.31
N LEU A 139 -4.33 10.56 7.50
CA LEU A 139 -4.79 9.78 8.66
C LEU A 139 -3.98 10.09 9.92
N CYS A 140 -2.70 10.49 9.80
CA CYS A 140 -1.86 10.82 10.94
C CYS A 140 -1.98 12.31 11.28
N PRO A 141 -2.61 12.66 12.41
CA PRO A 141 -2.77 14.06 12.81
C PRO A 141 -1.51 14.66 13.45
N THR A 142 -0.53 13.81 13.78
CA THR A 142 0.67 14.17 14.52
C THR A 142 1.72 14.82 13.62
N LYS A 143 2.47 15.75 14.20
CA LYS A 143 3.66 16.40 13.64
C LYS A 143 4.82 16.13 14.59
N TRP A 144 5.18 14.85 14.71
CA TRP A 144 6.20 14.39 15.65
C TRP A 144 7.60 14.43 15.05
N ASP A 145 8.60 14.48 15.93
CA ASP A 145 10.02 14.60 15.59
C ASP A 145 10.84 13.54 16.36
N GLN A 146 12.17 13.68 16.34
CA GLN A 146 13.10 12.73 16.95
C GLN A 146 13.93 13.30 18.10
N ASP A 147 13.84 14.61 18.34
CA ASP A 147 14.56 15.31 19.40
C ASP A 147 13.67 15.58 20.63
N ALA A 148 13.93 16.63 21.40
CA ALA A 148 13.15 16.90 22.61
C ALA A 148 11.70 17.31 22.26
N PRO A 149 10.67 16.79 22.98
CA PRO A 149 10.76 15.91 24.13
C PRO A 149 10.74 14.41 23.81
N TYR A 150 10.59 14.03 22.55
CA TYR A 150 10.46 12.64 22.08
C TYR A 150 11.60 11.74 22.56
N TRP A 151 12.83 12.25 22.61
CA TRP A 151 14.02 11.49 23.03
C TRP A 151 14.31 11.49 24.53
N ASN A 152 13.46 12.10 25.37
CA ASN A 152 13.82 12.41 26.76
C ASN A 152 14.13 11.16 27.60
N LEU A 153 13.60 10.00 27.19
CA LEU A 153 13.85 8.70 27.83
C LEU A 153 14.73 7.77 26.99
N CYS A 154 15.18 8.22 25.81
CA CYS A 154 16.16 7.50 25.01
C CYS A 154 17.53 7.51 25.73
N PRO A 155 18.40 6.50 25.46
CA PRO A 155 19.75 6.45 26.03
C PRO A 155 20.55 7.73 25.77
N THR A 156 21.52 7.99 26.64
CA THR A 156 22.45 9.11 26.51
C THR A 156 23.86 8.63 26.15
N SER A 157 24.56 9.37 25.31
CA SER A 157 26.01 9.24 25.12
C SER A 157 26.69 10.48 25.69
N GLY A 158 27.38 10.31 26.83
CA GLY A 158 27.83 11.44 27.64
C GLY A 158 26.65 12.28 28.13
N SER A 159 26.67 13.59 27.86
CA SER A 159 25.61 14.53 28.24
C SER A 159 24.52 14.73 27.17
N ARG A 160 24.60 14.03 26.03
CA ARG A 160 23.65 14.20 24.91
C ARG A 160 22.71 13.01 24.83
N HIS A 161 21.42 13.29 24.65
CA HIS A 161 20.43 12.28 24.31
C HIS A 161 20.68 11.75 22.89
N CYS A 162 20.50 10.45 22.71
CA CYS A 162 20.38 9.85 21.39
C CYS A 162 19.00 10.16 20.81
N TYR A 163 18.90 10.33 19.48
CA TYR A 163 17.61 10.54 18.80
C TYR A 163 16.71 9.31 18.94
N THR A 164 15.40 9.49 18.85
CA THR A 164 14.44 8.37 18.89
C THR A 164 14.68 7.36 17.76
N GLY A 165 15.04 7.86 16.57
CA GLY A 165 15.21 7.08 15.34
C GLY A 165 13.95 7.10 14.47
N CYS A 166 14.15 7.17 13.15
CA CYS A 166 13.06 7.32 12.18
C CYS A 166 12.04 6.18 12.23
N VAL A 167 12.49 4.95 12.46
CA VAL A 167 11.62 3.77 12.60
C VAL A 167 10.70 3.93 13.82
N ALA A 168 11.24 4.31 14.98
CA ALA A 168 10.44 4.50 16.20
C ALA A 168 9.45 5.65 16.04
N THR A 169 9.87 6.78 15.45
CA THR A 169 8.98 7.92 15.20
C THR A 169 7.87 7.57 14.21
N ALA A 170 8.16 6.85 13.13
CA ALA A 170 7.14 6.37 12.21
C ALA A 170 6.17 5.40 12.91
N MET A 171 6.68 4.39 13.63
CA MET A 171 5.84 3.50 14.44
C MET A 171 4.93 4.29 15.39
N ALA A 172 5.49 5.26 16.12
CA ALA A 172 4.76 6.05 17.10
C ALA A 172 3.59 6.83 16.46
N GLN A 173 3.84 7.46 15.30
CA GLN A 173 2.79 8.17 14.57
C GLN A 173 1.71 7.23 14.02
N ALA A 174 2.08 6.05 13.52
CA ALA A 174 1.12 5.05 13.03
C ALA A 174 0.24 4.49 14.16
N VAL A 175 0.83 4.17 15.32
CA VAL A 175 0.06 3.62 16.44
C VAL A 175 -0.82 4.67 17.12
N TYR A 176 -0.42 5.94 17.08
CA TYR A 176 -1.22 7.06 17.62
C TYR A 176 -2.55 7.25 16.89
N VAL A 177 -2.64 6.94 15.59
CA VAL A 177 -3.92 6.96 14.84
C VAL A 177 -5.00 6.13 15.55
N PHE A 178 -4.58 5.04 16.19
CA PHE A 178 -5.47 4.11 16.88
C PHE A 178 -5.56 4.36 18.38
N GLN A 179 -4.63 5.14 18.94
CA GLN A 179 -4.36 5.29 20.37
C GLN A 179 -4.37 3.93 21.06
N TYR A 180 -3.53 3.03 20.54
CA TYR A 180 -3.51 1.62 20.91
C TYR A 180 -2.07 1.08 20.91
N PRO A 181 -1.70 0.16 21.81
CA PRO A 181 -2.54 -0.45 22.86
C PRO A 181 -2.75 0.48 24.06
N GLU A 182 -3.72 0.15 24.91
CA GLU A 182 -3.81 0.75 26.26
C GLU A 182 -2.55 0.38 27.07
N LYS A 183 -2.09 -0.88 26.93
CA LYS A 183 -0.95 -1.42 27.67
C LYS A 183 -0.08 -2.32 26.79
N SER A 184 1.24 -2.10 26.80
CA SER A 184 2.21 -3.00 26.17
C SER A 184 2.42 -4.28 26.97
N LYS A 185 2.93 -5.32 26.31
CA LYS A 185 3.20 -6.64 26.90
C LYS A 185 4.43 -7.28 26.27
N GLY A 186 4.82 -8.46 26.73
CA GLY A 186 5.85 -9.25 26.06
C GLY A 186 7.26 -8.74 26.32
N TYR A 187 8.19 -9.14 25.45
CA TYR A 187 9.61 -8.83 25.58
C TYR A 187 10.28 -8.78 24.20
N ALA A 188 11.40 -8.08 24.13
CA ALA A 188 12.30 -8.05 22.98
C ALA A 188 13.76 -8.18 23.45
N THR A 189 14.65 -8.47 22.53
CA THR A 189 16.09 -8.32 22.76
C THR A 189 16.51 -6.95 22.24
N TRP A 190 17.10 -6.13 23.10
CA TRP A 190 17.74 -4.87 22.74
C TRP A 190 19.17 -4.86 23.26
N ASN A 191 20.15 -4.60 22.39
CA ASN A 191 21.57 -4.59 22.72
C ASN A 191 22.01 -5.86 23.50
N SER A 192 21.67 -7.02 22.94
CA SER A 192 21.91 -8.35 23.54
C SER A 192 21.28 -8.60 24.92
N SER A 193 20.38 -7.73 25.38
CA SER A 193 19.71 -7.82 26.68
C SER A 193 18.20 -7.94 26.50
N VAL A 194 17.54 -8.68 27.37
CA VAL A 194 16.07 -8.78 27.36
C VAL A 194 15.45 -7.53 27.95
N VAL A 195 14.51 -6.93 27.21
CA VAL A 195 13.66 -5.81 27.65
C VAL A 195 12.22 -6.31 27.71
N THR A 196 11.57 -6.11 28.85
CA THR A 196 10.16 -6.48 29.06
C THR A 196 9.27 -5.25 28.95
N PHE A 197 8.12 -5.39 28.29
CA PHE A 197 7.12 -4.33 28.17
C PHE A 197 5.89 -4.62 29.03
N ASN A 198 5.42 -3.62 29.77
CA ASN A 198 4.26 -3.70 30.66
C ASN A 198 3.66 -2.30 30.96
N ARG A 199 3.91 -1.34 30.06
CA ARG A 199 3.58 0.08 30.28
C ARG A 199 2.15 0.36 29.85
N THR A 200 1.44 1.16 30.65
CA THR A 200 0.13 1.73 30.25
C THR A 200 0.37 3.10 29.61
N TYR A 201 -0.10 3.31 28.38
CA TYR A 201 0.14 4.55 27.65
C TYR A 201 -0.93 5.59 27.94
N ASN A 202 -0.51 6.79 28.35
CA ASN A 202 -1.40 7.92 28.54
C ASN A 202 -1.59 8.69 27.23
N TRP A 203 -2.46 8.18 26.36
CA TRP A 203 -2.74 8.76 25.05
C TRP A 203 -3.30 10.19 25.11
N GLN A 204 -3.98 10.57 26.20
CA GLN A 204 -4.57 11.90 26.37
C GLN A 204 -3.51 12.99 26.55
N ASP A 205 -2.37 12.64 27.15
CA ASP A 205 -1.24 13.56 27.35
C ASP A 205 -0.26 13.58 26.16
N MET A 206 -0.48 12.74 25.15
CA MET A 206 0.30 12.76 23.91
C MET A 206 -0.29 13.79 22.92
N LEU A 207 0.37 14.94 22.79
CA LEU A 207 -0.05 16.05 21.94
C LEU A 207 0.18 15.77 20.45
N LEU A 208 -0.58 16.46 19.58
CA LEU A 208 -0.39 16.38 18.13
C LEU A 208 0.95 16.99 17.67
N SER A 209 1.47 18.00 18.38
CA SER A 209 2.77 18.62 18.13
C SER A 209 3.35 19.16 19.43
N TYR A 210 4.69 19.16 19.53
CA TYR A 210 5.43 19.67 20.69
C TYR A 210 6.27 20.92 20.34
N SER A 211 5.98 21.58 19.22
CA SER A 211 6.62 22.84 18.81
C SER A 211 6.23 24.04 19.71
N GLY A 212 5.12 23.92 20.45
CA GLY A 212 4.66 24.92 21.42
C GLY A 212 4.98 24.54 22.86
N SER A 213 4.35 25.20 23.84
CA SER A 213 4.49 24.84 25.25
C SER A 213 3.80 23.52 25.57
N TYR A 214 4.46 22.68 26.36
CA TYR A 214 3.94 21.42 26.88
C TYR A 214 4.39 21.23 28.34
N SER A 215 3.63 20.44 29.10
CA SER A 215 3.97 20.06 30.47
C SER A 215 4.98 18.92 30.52
N SER A 216 5.63 18.72 31.67
CA SER A 216 6.55 17.59 31.88
C SER A 216 5.86 16.24 31.66
N ASP A 217 4.59 16.11 32.06
CA ASP A 217 3.82 14.87 31.91
C ASP A 217 3.51 14.58 30.44
N GLN A 218 3.13 15.61 29.68
CA GLN A 218 2.92 15.49 28.23
C GLN A 218 4.20 15.12 27.48
N GLY A 219 5.34 15.71 27.87
CA GLY A 219 6.65 15.35 27.29
C GLY A 219 7.07 13.92 27.65
N THR A 220 6.82 13.50 28.89
CA THR A 220 7.10 12.13 29.35
C THR A 220 6.23 11.11 28.60
N ALA A 221 4.94 11.37 28.43
CA ALA A 221 4.02 10.45 27.78
C ALA A 221 4.49 10.04 26.37
N VAL A 222 4.88 11.01 25.53
CA VAL A 222 5.39 10.70 24.19
C VAL A 222 6.78 10.05 24.22
N ALA A 223 7.65 10.46 25.13
CA ALA A 223 8.99 9.88 25.26
C ALA A 223 8.95 8.40 25.69
N GLU A 224 7.98 8.03 26.53
CA GLU A 224 7.74 6.65 26.95
C GLU A 224 7.32 5.75 25.78
N LEU A 225 6.43 6.25 24.92
CA LEU A 225 6.05 5.55 23.69
C LEU A 225 7.26 5.37 22.76
N MET A 226 8.02 6.45 22.53
CA MET A 226 9.17 6.45 21.63
C MET A 226 10.25 5.44 22.06
N VAL A 227 10.64 5.45 23.34
CA VAL A 227 11.70 4.55 23.82
C VAL A 227 11.27 3.09 23.82
N ASP A 228 10.00 2.80 24.17
CA ASP A 228 9.48 1.44 24.16
C ASP A 228 9.44 0.88 22.73
N LEU A 229 8.93 1.67 21.77
CA LEU A 229 8.93 1.28 20.35
C LEU A 229 10.35 1.11 19.82
N GLY A 230 11.26 2.04 20.10
CA GLY A 230 12.66 1.92 19.66
C GLY A 230 13.36 0.68 20.23
N LYS A 231 13.20 0.40 21.53
CA LYS A 231 13.78 -0.82 22.14
C LYS A 231 13.15 -2.10 21.59
N SER A 232 11.87 -2.07 21.19
CA SER A 232 11.19 -3.25 20.64
C SER A 232 11.73 -3.72 19.29
N VAL A 233 12.40 -2.83 18.55
CA VAL A 233 12.98 -3.10 17.22
C VAL A 233 14.52 -3.15 17.24
N ASP A 234 15.12 -3.32 18.41
CA ASP A 234 16.57 -3.34 18.62
C ASP A 234 17.28 -2.08 18.07
N MET A 235 16.73 -0.89 18.36
CA MET A 235 17.26 0.39 17.86
C MET A 235 18.73 0.62 18.27
N ASP A 236 19.55 0.95 17.27
CA ASP A 236 20.92 1.44 17.45
C ASP A 236 20.87 2.95 17.76
N TYR A 237 20.88 3.29 19.05
CA TYR A 237 20.73 4.66 19.54
C TYR A 237 22.03 5.46 19.41
N SER A 238 21.97 6.58 18.69
CA SER A 238 23.11 7.51 18.55
C SER A 238 22.71 8.98 18.62
N THR A 239 23.68 9.82 19.03
CA THR A 239 23.57 11.30 19.06
C THR A 239 23.71 11.95 17.69
N SER A 240 23.96 11.16 16.63
CA SER A 240 24.03 11.61 15.23
C SER A 240 22.88 11.09 14.36
N GLY A 241 21.95 10.32 14.94
CA GLY A 241 20.84 9.67 14.27
C GLY A 241 20.78 8.19 14.64
N SER A 242 19.59 7.70 15.00
CA SER A 242 19.36 6.33 15.44
C SER A 242 18.65 5.52 14.36
N GLY A 243 18.96 4.22 14.24
CA GLY A 243 18.43 3.36 13.17
C GLY A 243 18.03 1.95 13.65
N ALA A 244 17.06 1.35 12.96
CA ALA A 244 16.62 -0.02 13.16
C ALA A 244 16.21 -0.65 11.83
N MET A 245 16.10 -1.98 11.77
CA MET A 245 15.62 -2.68 10.58
C MET A 245 14.09 -2.69 10.53
N THR A 246 13.50 -2.27 9.42
CA THR A 246 12.04 -2.20 9.24
C THR A 246 11.36 -3.57 9.38
N ASP A 247 12.03 -4.68 9.02
CA ASP A 247 11.49 -6.03 9.20
C ASP A 247 11.26 -6.40 10.68
N ALA A 248 11.85 -5.68 11.63
CA ALA A 248 11.59 -5.88 13.06
C ALA A 248 10.27 -5.25 13.54
N VAL A 249 9.63 -4.38 12.73
CA VAL A 249 8.39 -3.71 13.11
C VAL A 249 7.21 -4.67 13.27
N PRO A 250 6.92 -5.61 12.33
CA PRO A 250 5.84 -6.58 12.52
C PRO A 250 5.94 -7.42 13.81
N PRO A 251 7.07 -8.09 14.14
CA PRO A 251 7.17 -8.83 15.38
C PRO A 251 7.04 -7.93 16.62
N ALA A 252 7.54 -6.70 16.58
CA ALA A 252 7.35 -5.74 17.66
C ALA A 252 5.86 -5.43 17.87
N LEU A 253 5.17 -4.98 16.82
CA LEU A 253 3.76 -4.58 16.89
C LEU A 253 2.86 -5.75 17.34
N ILE A 254 3.07 -6.94 16.79
CA ILE A 254 2.28 -8.15 17.11
C ILE A 254 2.55 -8.61 18.55
N ASN A 255 3.81 -8.89 18.88
CA ASN A 255 4.13 -9.56 20.14
C ASN A 255 4.08 -8.61 21.34
N ASN A 256 4.47 -7.34 21.15
CA ASN A 256 4.70 -6.41 22.25
C ASN A 256 3.62 -5.32 22.37
N PHE A 257 2.97 -4.97 21.27
CA PHE A 257 1.95 -3.92 21.23
C PHE A 257 0.55 -4.43 20.87
N SER A 258 0.37 -5.76 20.81
CA SER A 258 -0.93 -6.41 20.59
C SER A 258 -1.65 -5.97 19.31
N TYR A 259 -0.92 -5.61 18.25
CA TYR A 259 -1.49 -5.34 16.94
C TYR A 259 -1.91 -6.62 16.22
N ASP A 260 -2.63 -6.46 15.12
CA ASP A 260 -3.15 -7.57 14.32
C ASP A 260 -2.06 -8.52 13.82
N GLU A 261 -2.34 -9.82 13.80
CA GLU A 261 -1.40 -10.86 13.34
C GLU A 261 -1.03 -10.69 11.85
N ALA A 262 -1.84 -9.97 11.06
CA ALA A 262 -1.57 -9.74 9.65
C ALA A 262 -0.55 -8.62 9.38
N VAL A 263 -0.09 -7.87 10.39
CA VAL A 263 0.95 -6.83 10.20
C VAL A 263 2.13 -7.46 9.46
N SER A 264 2.52 -6.84 8.34
CA SER A 264 3.44 -7.47 7.40
C SER A 264 4.42 -6.47 6.82
N TYR A 265 5.63 -6.96 6.54
CA TYR A 265 6.70 -6.23 5.87
C TYR A 265 6.88 -6.74 4.44
N SER A 266 7.08 -5.83 3.49
CA SER A 266 7.56 -6.20 2.16
C SER A 266 8.36 -5.08 1.51
N GLN A 267 9.12 -5.44 0.48
CA GLN A 267 9.80 -4.50 -0.39
C GLN A 267 8.94 -4.26 -1.63
N ALA A 268 8.94 -3.02 -2.12
CA ALA A 268 8.18 -2.62 -3.31
C ALA A 268 8.62 -3.40 -4.56
N ASP A 269 9.87 -3.88 -4.61
CA ASP A 269 10.39 -4.70 -5.71
C ASP A 269 9.71 -6.08 -5.84
N GLN A 270 8.96 -6.53 -4.83
CA GLN A 270 8.19 -7.79 -4.86
C GLN A 270 6.89 -7.69 -5.66
N TYR A 271 6.49 -6.48 -6.05
CA TYR A 271 5.23 -6.20 -6.73
C TYR A 271 5.50 -5.48 -8.05
N ALA A 272 4.55 -5.58 -8.98
CA ALA A 272 4.45 -4.56 -10.02
C ALA A 272 4.15 -3.21 -9.37
N GLU A 273 4.60 -2.12 -9.97
CA GLU A 273 4.48 -0.79 -9.36
C GLU A 273 3.00 -0.39 -9.15
N SER A 274 2.11 -0.74 -10.09
CA SER A 274 0.66 -0.54 -9.97
C SER A 274 0.05 -1.31 -8.79
N ASP A 275 0.48 -2.56 -8.58
CA ASP A 275 0.02 -3.42 -7.49
C ASP A 275 0.49 -2.90 -6.14
N TRP A 276 1.72 -2.38 -6.09
CA TRP A 276 2.25 -1.74 -4.89
C TRP A 276 1.44 -0.50 -4.52
N HIS A 277 1.15 0.37 -5.49
CA HIS A 277 0.29 1.54 -5.29
C HIS A 277 -1.12 1.14 -4.84
N GLN A 278 -1.68 0.08 -5.43
CA GLN A 278 -3.00 -0.43 -5.04
C GLN A 278 -3.00 -0.96 -3.61
N LEU A 279 -1.95 -1.69 -3.21
CA LEU A 279 -1.79 -2.16 -1.84
C LEU A 279 -1.72 -0.98 -0.87
N MET A 280 -0.95 0.07 -1.17
CA MET A 280 -0.84 1.28 -0.35
C MET A 280 -2.18 1.99 -0.24
N TYR A 281 -2.86 2.25 -1.38
CA TYR A 281 -4.19 2.87 -1.39
C TYR A 281 -5.20 2.06 -0.57
N TYR A 282 -5.19 0.73 -0.70
CA TYR A 282 -6.09 -0.14 0.08
C TYR A 282 -5.86 0.00 1.59
N GLN A 283 -4.62 0.15 2.06
CA GLN A 283 -4.38 0.41 3.48
C GLN A 283 -5.05 1.72 3.90
N LEU A 284 -4.83 2.78 3.13
CA LEU A 284 -5.32 4.12 3.42
C LEU A 284 -6.86 4.19 3.39
N GLU A 285 -7.50 3.54 2.43
CA GLU A 285 -8.96 3.51 2.28
C GLU A 285 -9.62 2.82 3.48
N ASN A 286 -8.91 1.88 4.13
CA ASN A 286 -9.35 1.22 5.35
C ASN A 286 -8.93 1.97 6.64
N GLY A 287 -8.35 3.16 6.52
CA GLY A 287 -7.92 3.98 7.65
C GLY A 287 -6.66 3.45 8.34
N TRP A 288 -5.81 2.71 7.62
CA TRP A 288 -4.55 2.17 8.14
C TRP A 288 -3.37 2.96 7.57
N PRO A 289 -2.64 3.73 8.41
CA PRO A 289 -1.42 4.39 7.97
C PRO A 289 -0.36 3.33 7.64
N VAL A 290 0.47 3.62 6.65
CA VAL A 290 1.56 2.75 6.22
C VAL A 290 2.87 3.30 6.76
N ILE A 291 3.61 2.48 7.51
CA ILE A 291 5.01 2.79 7.84
C ILE A 291 5.81 2.49 6.59
N TYR A 292 6.26 3.54 5.91
CA TYR A 292 6.88 3.44 4.60
C TYR A 292 8.34 3.89 4.68
N GLY A 293 9.22 3.27 3.92
CA GLY A 293 10.64 3.57 3.96
C GLY A 293 11.30 3.56 2.60
N GLY A 294 12.49 4.17 2.56
CA GLY A 294 13.37 4.21 1.39
C GLY A 294 14.84 4.05 1.79
N PHE A 295 15.61 3.26 1.05
CA PHE A 295 17.07 3.22 1.14
C PHE A 295 17.70 4.17 0.11
N GLY A 296 18.66 4.99 0.54
CA GLY A 296 19.33 5.95 -0.32
C GLY A 296 20.13 5.31 -1.46
N THR A 297 20.42 6.13 -2.48
CA THR A 297 21.32 5.77 -3.60
C THR A 297 22.67 5.28 -3.09
N GLY A 298 23.17 4.16 -3.59
CA GLY A 298 24.39 3.54 -3.08
C GLY A 298 24.24 2.77 -1.76
N TYR A 299 22.99 2.60 -1.28
CA TYR A 299 22.62 1.77 -0.12
C TYR A 299 23.19 2.23 1.23
N ASN A 300 23.61 3.49 1.33
CA ASN A 300 24.07 4.09 2.59
C ASN A 300 22.91 4.77 3.33
N GLY A 301 22.32 4.05 4.27
CA GLY A 301 21.24 4.53 5.13
C GLY A 301 19.84 4.35 4.52
N GLY A 302 18.86 4.14 5.40
CA GLY A 302 17.44 4.17 5.08
C GLY A 302 16.72 5.16 5.98
N HIS A 303 15.55 5.63 5.56
CA HIS A 303 14.68 6.47 6.38
C HIS A 303 13.27 5.94 6.35
N GLN A 304 12.62 5.92 7.51
CA GLN A 304 11.23 5.52 7.68
C GLN A 304 10.38 6.77 7.95
N PHE A 305 9.24 6.81 7.29
CA PHE A 305 8.24 7.87 7.33
C PHE A 305 6.85 7.23 7.27
N ILE A 306 5.81 8.05 7.28
CA ILE A 306 4.44 7.58 7.18
C ILE A 306 3.85 7.97 5.84
N CYS A 307 3.22 7.01 5.17
CA CYS A 307 2.27 7.25 4.08
C CYS A 307 0.86 7.12 4.66
N ASP A 308 0.11 8.22 4.70
CA ASP A 308 -1.16 8.32 5.44
C ASP A 308 -2.28 9.03 4.68
N GLY A 309 -2.13 9.34 3.39
CA GLY A 309 -3.22 9.97 2.63
C GLY A 309 -3.04 9.82 1.14
N TYR A 310 -4.05 10.22 0.37
CA TYR A 310 -4.07 10.05 -1.08
C TYR A 310 -4.81 11.19 -1.76
N LYS A 311 -4.31 11.62 -2.92
CA LYS A 311 -5.03 12.46 -3.87
C LYS A 311 -4.97 11.84 -5.28
N PRO A 312 -6.01 12.07 -6.11
CA PRO A 312 -6.04 11.57 -7.49
C PRO A 312 -4.76 11.89 -8.27
N GLY A 313 -4.37 10.97 -9.15
CA GLY A 313 -3.10 11.03 -9.86
C GLY A 313 -1.95 10.37 -9.10
N ASP A 314 -2.21 9.43 -8.18
CA ASP A 314 -1.19 8.70 -7.41
C ASP A 314 -0.25 9.58 -6.58
N TYR A 315 -0.84 10.61 -5.97
CA TYR A 315 -0.15 11.43 -4.99
C TYR A 315 -0.46 10.94 -3.58
N PHE A 316 0.53 10.34 -2.93
CA PHE A 316 0.41 9.85 -1.56
C PHE A 316 0.87 10.93 -0.59
N HIS A 317 0.09 11.20 0.46
CA HIS A 317 0.52 12.09 1.54
C HIS A 317 1.59 11.39 2.37
N ILE A 318 2.69 12.10 2.59
CA ILE A 318 3.83 11.64 3.35
C ILE A 318 4.04 12.57 4.55
N ASN A 319 4.09 11.97 5.74
CA ASN A 319 4.59 12.59 6.96
C ASN A 319 6.02 12.09 7.23
N TRP A 320 6.99 13.01 7.17
CA TRP A 320 8.42 12.66 7.22
C TRP A 320 8.95 12.32 8.62
N GLY A 321 8.15 12.56 9.67
CA GLY A 321 8.56 12.44 11.07
C GLY A 321 9.58 13.50 11.48
N TRP A 322 9.43 14.73 10.95
CA TRP A 322 10.35 15.86 11.11
C TRP A 322 9.60 17.14 11.50
N GLY A 323 8.71 17.02 12.50
CA GLY A 323 7.96 18.15 13.05
C GLY A 323 6.94 18.77 12.08
N GLY A 324 6.60 18.06 11.00
CA GLY A 324 5.73 18.54 9.93
C GLY A 324 6.43 19.28 8.80
N LEU A 325 7.76 19.42 8.85
CA LEU A 325 8.53 20.05 7.79
C LEU A 325 8.40 19.26 6.48
N ALA A 326 7.91 19.93 5.44
CA ALA A 326 7.74 19.39 4.09
C ALA A 326 6.76 18.21 3.94
N ASP A 327 5.95 17.92 4.96
CA ASP A 327 4.83 16.98 4.83
C ASP A 327 3.95 17.41 3.66
N GLY A 328 3.54 16.46 2.84
CA GLY A 328 2.87 16.79 1.59
C GLY A 328 2.63 15.58 0.71
N TYR A 329 2.26 15.83 -0.53
CA TYR A 329 1.79 14.82 -1.47
C TYR A 329 2.87 14.51 -2.51
N PHE A 330 3.33 13.27 -2.56
CA PHE A 330 4.45 12.82 -3.40
C PHE A 330 4.10 11.54 -4.15
N LYS A 331 4.68 11.35 -5.33
CA LYS A 331 4.58 10.09 -6.08
C LYS A 331 5.45 9.02 -5.42
N LEU A 332 5.02 7.75 -5.36
CA LEU A 332 5.92 6.69 -4.85
C LEU A 332 7.00 6.30 -5.88
N THR A 333 6.79 6.60 -7.18
CA THR A 333 7.74 6.43 -8.29
C THR A 333 7.75 7.67 -9.19
N ALA A 334 8.88 7.99 -9.83
CA ALA A 334 8.92 9.07 -10.83
C ALA A 334 8.37 8.64 -12.19
N LEU A 335 8.39 7.34 -12.49
CA LEU A 335 8.10 6.78 -13.82
C LEU A 335 6.66 6.28 -13.88
N ASN A 336 6.16 5.99 -15.08
CA ASN A 336 4.80 5.46 -15.22
C ASN A 336 4.69 4.07 -14.55
N PRO A 337 3.81 3.88 -13.55
CA PRO A 337 3.63 2.60 -12.87
C PRO A 337 3.20 1.47 -13.81
N SER A 338 2.36 1.77 -14.80
CA SER A 338 1.81 0.79 -15.75
C SER A 338 2.84 0.28 -16.76
N SER A 339 3.88 1.05 -17.05
CA SER A 339 4.98 0.63 -17.94
C SER A 339 6.08 -0.15 -17.20
N GLN A 340 5.99 -0.29 -15.87
CA GLN A 340 6.97 -0.96 -15.02
C GLN A 340 6.54 -2.40 -14.62
N GLY A 341 5.83 -3.09 -15.51
CA GLY A 341 5.24 -4.40 -15.25
C GLY A 341 6.23 -5.48 -14.76
N ALA A 342 5.70 -6.49 -14.06
CA ALA A 342 6.48 -7.68 -13.70
C ALA A 342 6.88 -8.43 -14.98
N GLY A 343 8.13 -8.87 -15.13
CA GLY A 343 8.48 -9.72 -16.29
C GLY A 343 9.85 -9.57 -16.95
N GLY A 344 10.92 -9.35 -16.18
CA GLY A 344 12.25 -9.74 -16.66
C GLY A 344 12.97 -8.79 -17.64
N ASN A 345 12.54 -7.53 -17.81
CA ASN A 345 13.38 -6.54 -18.50
C ASN A 345 13.28 -5.10 -17.95
N THR A 346 14.46 -4.48 -17.88
CA THR A 346 14.78 -3.04 -17.88
C THR A 346 14.39 -2.12 -16.72
N SER A 347 14.54 -2.53 -15.45
CA SER A 347 15.06 -1.62 -14.40
C SER A 347 15.00 -2.17 -12.96
N ASN A 348 15.86 -1.63 -12.10
CA ASN A 348 15.97 -1.97 -10.68
C ASN A 348 15.32 -0.90 -9.78
N PHE A 349 14.32 -0.19 -10.29
CA PHE A 349 13.95 1.12 -9.76
C PHE A 349 13.44 1.15 -8.35
N SER A 350 12.97 0.07 -7.74
CA SER A 350 12.40 0.09 -6.38
C SER A 350 13.21 -0.67 -5.33
N THR A 351 14.43 -1.12 -5.66
CA THR A 351 15.31 -1.79 -4.69
C THR A 351 15.79 -0.78 -3.65
N GLY A 352 14.92 -0.47 -2.70
CA GLY A 352 15.04 0.72 -1.90
C GLY A 352 13.77 1.03 -1.12
N CYS A 353 12.59 0.88 -1.72
CA CYS A 353 11.34 1.17 -1.02
C CYS A 353 10.82 -0.06 -0.28
N ASP A 354 10.37 0.14 0.95
CA ASP A 354 9.74 -0.87 1.77
C ASP A 354 8.53 -0.33 2.54
N ALA A 355 7.67 -1.22 3.01
CA ALA A 355 6.53 -0.83 3.81
C ALA A 355 6.18 -1.89 4.85
N VAL A 356 5.65 -1.42 5.98
CA VAL A 356 4.86 -2.20 6.90
C VAL A 356 3.39 -1.81 6.72
N TYR A 357 2.59 -2.78 6.32
CA TYR A 357 1.16 -2.63 6.04
C TYR A 357 0.34 -3.56 6.96
N PHE A 358 -0.99 -3.40 6.94
CA PHE A 358 -1.91 -3.95 7.93
C PHE A 358 -1.62 -3.49 9.37
N VAL A 359 -1.09 -2.27 9.54
CA VAL A 359 -0.94 -1.65 10.86
C VAL A 359 -2.32 -1.25 11.37
N ARG A 360 -2.97 -2.17 12.09
CA ARG A 360 -4.35 -2.04 12.58
C ARG A 360 -4.57 -2.81 13.88
N LYS A 361 -5.68 -2.53 14.56
CA LYS A 361 -6.12 -3.27 15.75
C LYS A 361 -6.43 -4.74 15.42
N PRO A 362 -6.33 -5.68 16.38
CA PRO A 362 -6.56 -7.10 16.13
C PRO A 362 -7.90 -7.43 15.48
N VAL A 363 -7.84 -8.27 14.46
CA VAL A 363 -8.99 -8.83 13.75
C VAL A 363 -9.05 -10.33 14.04
N PRO A 364 -10.18 -10.86 14.56
CA PRO A 364 -10.29 -12.28 14.87
C PRO A 364 -10.09 -13.18 13.64
N GLY A 365 -9.14 -14.11 13.73
CA GLY A 365 -8.83 -15.05 12.65
C GLY A 365 -7.73 -14.60 11.71
N SER A 366 -7.16 -13.39 11.89
CA SER A 366 -5.93 -12.99 11.22
C SER A 366 -4.80 -13.98 11.47
N GLN A 367 -3.95 -14.17 10.47
CA GLN A 367 -2.78 -15.03 10.52
C GLN A 367 -1.53 -14.25 10.13
N LYS A 368 -0.38 -14.66 10.68
CA LYS A 368 0.93 -14.13 10.30
C LYS A 368 1.17 -14.32 8.82
N GLN A 369 1.60 -13.24 8.16
CA GLN A 369 2.07 -13.30 6.79
C GLN A 369 3.43 -14.02 6.73
N THR A 370 3.57 -14.99 5.83
CA THR A 370 4.77 -15.82 5.69
C THR A 370 5.40 -15.60 4.33
N LEU A 371 6.01 -14.42 4.16
CA LEU A 371 6.53 -13.97 2.87
C LEU A 371 7.91 -14.56 2.57
N ILE A 372 7.95 -15.48 1.62
CA ILE A 372 9.19 -15.98 1.00
C ILE A 372 9.34 -15.35 -0.39
N SER A 373 10.51 -14.78 -0.64
CA SER A 373 10.89 -14.24 -1.95
C SER A 373 11.82 -15.19 -2.69
N CYS A 374 11.54 -15.45 -3.96
CA CYS A 374 12.46 -16.03 -4.92
C CYS A 374 13.45 -14.95 -5.36
N ARG A 375 14.58 -14.82 -4.65
CA ARG A 375 15.60 -13.82 -4.94
C ARG A 375 16.47 -14.27 -6.10
N GLY A 376 15.97 -14.02 -7.30
CA GLY A 376 16.59 -14.37 -8.58
C GLY A 376 15.56 -14.84 -9.60
N ASN A 377 16.02 -15.23 -10.78
CA ASN A 377 15.20 -15.85 -11.80
C ASN A 377 14.84 -17.27 -11.37
N PHE A 378 13.54 -17.56 -11.28
CA PHE A 378 13.04 -18.92 -11.15
C PHE A 378 13.14 -19.63 -12.50
N VAL A 379 13.96 -20.68 -12.59
CA VAL A 379 14.22 -21.41 -13.83
C VAL A 379 14.18 -22.92 -13.61
N MET A 380 13.94 -23.68 -14.69
CA MET A 380 14.17 -25.13 -14.66
C MET A 380 15.68 -25.41 -14.60
N GLY A 381 16.06 -26.33 -13.73
CA GLY A 381 17.37 -26.96 -13.66
C GLY A 381 17.39 -28.24 -14.50
N THR A 382 17.67 -29.38 -13.86
CA THR A 382 17.68 -30.70 -14.50
C THR A 382 16.29 -31.35 -14.48
N SER A 383 16.06 -32.25 -15.43
CA SER A 383 14.91 -33.15 -15.42
C SER A 383 15.36 -34.62 -15.60
N SER A 384 14.63 -35.54 -14.99
CA SER A 384 14.64 -36.97 -15.30
C SER A 384 13.21 -37.40 -15.69
N SER A 385 12.98 -38.69 -15.92
CA SER A 385 11.66 -39.20 -16.36
C SER A 385 10.51 -38.92 -15.40
N SER A 386 10.78 -38.61 -14.13
CA SER A 386 9.75 -38.33 -13.12
C SER A 386 10.07 -37.17 -12.20
N THR A 387 11.32 -36.71 -12.13
CA THR A 387 11.72 -35.61 -11.24
C THR A 387 12.12 -34.39 -12.05
N VAL A 388 11.58 -33.22 -11.69
CA VAL A 388 12.03 -31.94 -12.23
C VAL A 388 12.66 -31.13 -11.09
N ASN A 389 13.88 -30.63 -11.31
CA ASN A 389 14.53 -29.68 -10.43
C ASN A 389 14.32 -28.25 -10.97
N PHE A 390 13.86 -27.35 -10.12
CA PHE A 390 13.81 -25.92 -10.34
C PHE A 390 14.88 -25.25 -9.48
N ARG A 391 15.47 -24.17 -9.97
CA ARG A 391 16.54 -23.44 -9.26
C ARG A 391 16.36 -21.94 -9.41
N VAL A 392 16.97 -21.21 -8.48
CA VAL A 392 17.05 -19.75 -8.51
C VAL A 392 18.44 -19.35 -8.98
N ASN A 393 18.53 -18.47 -9.99
CA ASN A 393 19.81 -17.95 -10.46
C ASN A 393 19.76 -16.44 -10.75
N ASN A 394 20.92 -15.81 -10.98
CA ASN A 394 21.01 -14.38 -11.30
C ASN A 394 20.28 -13.46 -10.29
N GLY A 395 20.24 -13.88 -9.03
CA GLY A 395 19.69 -13.11 -7.92
C GLY A 395 20.74 -12.22 -7.29
N LYS A 396 20.29 -11.02 -6.91
CA LYS A 396 21.08 -10.03 -6.17
C LYS A 396 20.19 -9.40 -5.12
N ILE A 397 20.76 -9.17 -3.95
CA ILE A 397 20.24 -8.27 -2.92
C ILE A 397 21.28 -7.18 -2.85
N TRP A 398 20.88 -5.96 -3.23
CA TRP A 398 21.79 -4.83 -3.41
C TRP A 398 22.93 -5.18 -4.38
N THR A 399 24.19 -5.14 -3.92
CA THR A 399 25.38 -5.51 -4.71
C THR A 399 25.80 -6.97 -4.49
N THR A 400 25.20 -7.67 -3.53
CA THR A 400 25.59 -9.02 -3.14
C THR A 400 24.78 -10.06 -3.92
N THR A 401 25.48 -11.00 -4.56
CA THR A 401 24.83 -12.17 -5.17
C THR A 401 24.10 -12.97 -4.11
N CYS A 402 22.80 -13.18 -4.31
CA CYS A 402 21.99 -14.04 -3.47
C CYS A 402 21.08 -14.86 -4.37
N ASN A 403 21.22 -16.18 -4.37
CA ASN A 403 20.39 -17.05 -5.19
C ASN A 403 19.60 -17.97 -4.28
N GLY A 404 18.30 -17.77 -4.17
CA GLY A 404 17.43 -18.73 -3.52
C GLY A 404 16.15 -18.15 -2.94
N PHE A 405 15.51 -18.95 -2.11
CA PHE A 405 14.29 -18.62 -1.40
C PHE A 405 14.64 -17.99 -0.06
N ILE A 406 14.25 -16.73 0.13
CA ILE A 406 14.62 -15.90 1.27
C ILE A 406 13.37 -15.45 1.99
N ASN A 407 13.34 -15.63 3.30
CA ASN A 407 12.29 -15.09 4.16
C ASN A 407 12.53 -13.59 4.38
N LEU A 408 11.58 -12.77 3.93
CA LEU A 408 11.65 -11.31 4.07
C LEU A 408 11.01 -10.81 5.37
N THR A 409 10.32 -11.67 6.12
CA THR A 409 9.63 -11.28 7.35
C THR A 409 10.60 -11.19 8.53
N GLY A 410 10.20 -10.45 9.57
CA GLY A 410 10.90 -10.44 10.87
C GLY A 410 10.73 -11.69 11.72
N PHE A 411 9.96 -12.67 11.25
CA PHE A 411 9.68 -13.91 11.97
C PHE A 411 10.54 -15.06 11.43
N THR A 412 10.92 -15.99 12.29
CA THR A 412 11.39 -17.32 11.86
C THR A 412 10.19 -18.25 11.84
N PHE A 413 10.03 -19.02 10.75
CA PHE A 413 8.98 -20.01 10.61
C PHE A 413 9.45 -21.18 9.76
N LYS A 414 8.79 -22.33 9.90
CA LYS A 414 9.01 -23.47 9.02
C LYS A 414 8.06 -23.45 7.84
N ALA A 415 8.53 -23.91 6.68
CA ALA A 415 7.70 -24.06 5.49
C ALA A 415 8.19 -25.19 4.59
N THR A 416 7.25 -25.84 3.91
CA THR A 416 7.54 -26.74 2.80
C THR A 416 7.45 -25.95 1.50
N LEU A 417 8.49 -26.01 0.68
CA LEU A 417 8.49 -25.43 -0.67
C LEU A 417 7.83 -26.39 -1.68
N GLY A 418 7.38 -25.85 -2.80
CA GLY A 418 6.80 -26.64 -3.87
C GLY A 418 6.62 -25.81 -5.14
N VAL A 419 5.91 -26.37 -6.10
CA VAL A 419 5.49 -25.65 -7.30
C VAL A 419 4.00 -25.84 -7.57
N ARG A 420 3.37 -24.79 -8.09
CA ARG A 420 2.02 -24.80 -8.64
C ARG A 420 2.12 -24.89 -10.16
N LEU A 421 1.53 -25.93 -10.75
CA LEU A 421 1.38 -26.10 -12.19
C LEU A 421 -0.05 -25.73 -12.57
N ILE A 422 -0.21 -24.67 -13.35
CA ILE A 422 -1.52 -24.23 -13.88
C ILE A 422 -1.57 -24.64 -15.35
N ASN A 423 -2.55 -25.47 -15.72
CA ASN A 423 -2.66 -25.91 -17.12
C ASN A 423 -2.95 -24.71 -18.03
N LYS A 424 -2.21 -24.61 -19.12
CA LYS A 424 -2.26 -23.47 -20.03
C LYS A 424 -3.58 -23.38 -20.80
N ASP A 425 -4.17 -24.52 -21.14
CA ASP A 425 -5.39 -24.59 -21.95
C ASP A 425 -6.66 -24.52 -21.06
N ASP A 426 -6.56 -24.93 -19.80
CA ASP A 426 -7.63 -24.88 -18.80
C ASP A 426 -7.08 -24.55 -17.40
N PRO A 427 -6.98 -23.26 -17.03
CA PRO A 427 -6.42 -22.85 -15.74
C PRO A 427 -7.18 -23.34 -14.51
N THR A 428 -8.40 -23.85 -14.66
CA THR A 428 -9.14 -24.50 -13.56
C THR A 428 -8.54 -25.85 -13.17
N LYS A 429 -7.73 -26.46 -14.06
CA LYS A 429 -6.93 -27.65 -13.79
C LYS A 429 -5.53 -27.23 -13.36
N PHE A 430 -5.26 -27.38 -12.08
CA PHE A 430 -3.96 -27.09 -11.50
C PHE A 430 -3.50 -28.20 -10.56
N TYR A 431 -2.19 -28.27 -10.34
CA TYR A 431 -1.57 -29.24 -9.45
C TYR A 431 -0.57 -28.53 -8.54
N THR A 432 -0.50 -28.96 -7.29
CA THR A 432 0.50 -28.46 -6.33
C THR A 432 1.40 -29.61 -5.93
N LEU A 433 2.68 -29.49 -6.23
CA LEU A 433 3.69 -30.50 -5.95
C LEU A 433 4.64 -30.00 -4.86
N ALA A 434 4.67 -30.69 -3.73
CA ALA A 434 5.63 -30.41 -2.68
C ALA A 434 7.05 -30.87 -3.09
N THR A 435 8.06 -30.16 -2.59
CA THR A 435 9.46 -30.55 -2.75
C THR A 435 9.74 -31.90 -2.09
N THR A 436 10.61 -32.70 -2.70
CA THR A 436 11.10 -33.96 -2.12
C THR A 436 12.05 -33.73 -0.94
N SER A 437 12.56 -32.49 -0.76
CA SER A 437 13.49 -32.13 0.31
C SER A 437 12.82 -31.84 1.67
N GLY A 438 11.48 -31.91 1.74
CA GLY A 438 10.69 -31.69 2.94
C GLY A 438 10.67 -30.25 3.46
N GLU A 439 10.16 -30.10 4.68
CA GLU A 439 10.06 -28.81 5.39
C GLU A 439 11.44 -28.22 5.72
N LYS A 440 11.55 -26.89 5.70
CA LYS A 440 12.76 -26.13 6.03
C LYS A 440 12.46 -25.02 7.02
N ASN A 441 13.45 -24.69 7.86
CA ASN A 441 13.38 -23.56 8.77
C ASN A 441 13.87 -22.29 8.06
N PHE A 442 12.99 -21.29 7.92
CA PHE A 442 13.27 -20.04 7.25
C PHE A 442 13.60 -18.93 8.26
N VAL A 443 14.88 -18.63 8.40
CA VAL A 443 15.36 -17.48 9.21
C VAL A 443 15.39 -16.23 8.34
N LYS A 444 15.04 -15.09 8.92
CA LYS A 444 14.97 -13.80 8.22
C LYS A 444 16.25 -13.48 7.43
N TRP A 445 16.07 -12.93 6.22
CA TRP A 445 17.13 -12.45 5.34
C TRP A 445 18.25 -13.45 5.01
N SER A 446 17.97 -14.76 5.08
CA SER A 446 18.92 -15.81 4.78
C SER A 446 18.43 -16.73 3.66
N THR A 447 19.36 -17.15 2.80
CA THR A 447 19.08 -18.19 1.80
C THR A 447 19.20 -19.56 2.45
N GLN A 448 18.08 -20.26 2.60
CA GLN A 448 18.06 -21.61 3.17
C GLN A 448 18.10 -22.69 2.09
N VAL A 449 17.46 -22.41 0.94
CA VAL A 449 17.36 -23.33 -0.19
C VAL A 449 17.43 -22.52 -1.48
N SER A 450 18.13 -23.05 -2.49
CA SER A 450 18.25 -22.43 -3.82
C SER A 450 17.64 -23.27 -4.95
N SER A 451 17.10 -24.45 -4.64
CA SER A 451 16.43 -25.32 -5.61
C SER A 451 15.29 -26.15 -5.00
N ILE A 452 14.31 -26.50 -5.84
CA ILE A 452 13.11 -27.27 -5.50
C ILE A 452 13.08 -28.48 -6.44
N SER A 453 13.02 -29.70 -5.91
CA SER A 453 12.85 -30.90 -6.74
C SER A 453 11.47 -31.48 -6.49
N VAL A 454 10.69 -31.72 -7.55
CA VAL A 454 9.31 -32.23 -7.45
C VAL A 454 9.11 -33.46 -8.33
N ASN A 455 8.19 -34.34 -7.92
CA ASN A 455 7.79 -35.50 -8.72
C ASN A 455 6.62 -35.13 -9.64
N THR A 456 6.82 -35.31 -10.94
CA THR A 456 5.86 -34.99 -12.01
C THR A 456 5.19 -36.22 -12.62
N SER A 457 5.43 -37.43 -12.10
CA SER A 457 4.94 -38.69 -12.70
C SER A 457 3.41 -38.81 -12.79
N GLU A 458 2.68 -38.12 -11.91
CA GLU A 458 1.21 -38.13 -11.87
C GLU A 458 0.59 -36.94 -12.62
N ILE A 459 1.42 -36.06 -13.21
CA ILE A 459 0.92 -34.91 -13.96
C ILE A 459 0.63 -35.33 -15.39
N PRO A 460 -0.60 -35.13 -15.91
CA PRO A 460 -0.93 -35.45 -17.29
C PRO A 460 -0.09 -34.66 -18.29
N ALA A 461 0.10 -35.23 -19.48
CA ALA A 461 0.73 -34.54 -20.59
C ALA A 461 0.01 -33.20 -20.88
N GLY A 462 0.76 -32.17 -21.20
CA GLY A 462 0.23 -30.82 -21.39
C GLY A 462 1.29 -29.73 -21.24
N THR A 463 0.84 -28.49 -21.35
CA THR A 463 1.67 -27.30 -21.11
C THR A 463 1.18 -26.58 -19.86
N TYR A 464 2.09 -26.20 -18.98
CA TYR A 464 1.79 -25.65 -17.66
C TYR A 464 2.60 -24.38 -17.39
N TYR A 465 1.96 -23.40 -16.76
CA TYR A 465 2.65 -22.30 -16.09
C TYR A 465 3.06 -22.77 -14.69
N VAL A 466 4.35 -22.68 -14.36
CA VAL A 466 4.90 -23.25 -13.12
C VAL A 466 5.46 -22.17 -12.22
N TYR A 467 4.80 -21.94 -11.08
CA TYR A 467 5.16 -20.94 -10.08
C TYR A 467 5.71 -21.61 -8.82
N PRO A 468 6.74 -21.03 -8.16
CA PRO A 468 7.14 -21.49 -6.84
C PRO A 468 6.07 -21.13 -5.79
N VAL A 469 5.83 -22.06 -4.86
CA VAL A 469 4.88 -21.89 -3.75
C VAL A 469 5.48 -22.39 -2.43
N SER A 470 4.94 -21.94 -1.32
CA SER A 470 5.27 -22.42 0.03
C SER A 470 4.02 -22.68 0.85
N LYS A 471 4.07 -23.71 1.70
CA LYS A 471 3.10 -23.94 2.76
C LYS A 471 3.80 -23.83 4.10
N ALA A 472 3.53 -22.74 4.81
CA ALA A 472 4.10 -22.47 6.12
C ALA A 472 3.43 -23.31 7.21
N GLU A 473 4.15 -23.55 8.31
CA GLU A 473 3.61 -24.25 9.48
C GLU A 473 2.35 -23.53 10.01
N GLY A 474 1.32 -24.30 10.34
CA GLY A 474 0.03 -23.77 10.81
C GLY A 474 -0.89 -23.19 9.72
N LYS A 475 -0.46 -23.17 8.44
CA LYS A 475 -1.33 -22.78 7.31
C LYS A 475 -1.87 -24.00 6.58
N ASP A 476 -3.13 -23.91 6.14
CA ASP A 476 -3.75 -24.95 5.32
C ASP A 476 -3.49 -24.75 3.82
N GLN A 477 -3.32 -23.50 3.41
CA GLN A 477 -3.18 -23.07 2.02
C GLN A 477 -1.71 -22.94 1.61
N TRP A 478 -1.46 -23.18 0.31
CA TRP A 478 -0.19 -22.87 -0.32
C TRP A 478 -0.19 -21.42 -0.80
N GLU A 479 0.88 -20.70 -0.47
CA GLU A 479 1.06 -19.30 -0.86
C GLU A 479 2.07 -19.21 -2.00
N ARG A 480 1.83 -18.28 -2.92
CA ARG A 480 2.77 -18.02 -4.00
C ARG A 480 4.04 -17.35 -3.46
N ILE A 481 5.17 -17.80 -3.96
CA ILE A 481 6.47 -17.16 -3.74
C ILE A 481 6.68 -16.16 -4.87
N THR A 482 6.81 -14.87 -4.53
CA THR A 482 7.09 -13.80 -5.50
C THR A 482 8.59 -13.71 -5.76
N ALA A 483 8.99 -13.31 -6.97
CA ALA A 483 10.35 -12.85 -7.23
C ALA A 483 10.36 -11.32 -7.38
N PRO A 484 11.51 -10.64 -7.30
CA PRO A 484 11.58 -9.23 -7.67
C PRO A 484 11.03 -9.01 -9.09
N ARG A 485 10.32 -7.91 -9.34
CA ARG A 485 9.57 -7.67 -10.60
C ARG A 485 10.40 -7.80 -11.88
N ASN A 486 11.70 -7.50 -11.81
CA ASN A 486 12.66 -7.63 -12.90
C ASN A 486 13.27 -9.04 -13.05
N LYS A 487 12.76 -10.03 -12.33
CA LYS A 487 13.18 -11.44 -12.38
C LYS A 487 12.09 -12.33 -12.97
N GLN A 488 12.54 -13.49 -13.44
CA GLN A 488 11.66 -14.55 -13.92
C GLN A 488 10.79 -15.08 -12.78
N GLN A 489 9.47 -14.88 -12.89
CA GLN A 489 8.47 -15.27 -11.89
C GLN A 489 8.04 -16.74 -11.98
N TYR A 490 8.09 -17.32 -13.19
CA TYR A 490 7.60 -18.66 -13.49
C TYR A 490 8.29 -19.23 -14.73
N VAL A 491 8.15 -20.54 -14.97
CA VAL A 491 8.56 -21.17 -16.24
C VAL A 491 7.36 -21.81 -16.94
N ILE A 492 7.44 -21.94 -18.26
CA ILE A 492 6.49 -22.75 -19.02
C ILE A 492 7.06 -24.15 -19.12
N LEU A 493 6.36 -25.15 -18.60
CA LEU A 493 6.75 -26.55 -18.60
C LEU A 493 5.86 -27.32 -19.57
N ARG A 494 6.45 -28.08 -20.49
CA ARG A 494 5.72 -29.03 -21.35
C ARG A 494 6.08 -30.44 -20.93
N ILE A 495 5.05 -31.22 -20.61
CA ILE A 495 5.14 -32.64 -20.26
C ILE A 495 4.55 -33.42 -21.44
N SER A 496 5.34 -34.32 -22.02
CA SER A 496 4.93 -35.18 -23.12
C SER A 496 4.24 -36.46 -22.61
N GLU A 497 3.57 -37.21 -23.50
CA GLU A 497 2.90 -38.47 -23.14
C GLU A 497 3.85 -39.54 -22.57
N ASP A 498 5.12 -39.52 -22.99
CA ASP A 498 6.17 -40.42 -22.47
C ASP A 498 6.79 -39.95 -21.14
N GLY A 499 6.28 -38.86 -20.57
CA GLY A 499 6.78 -38.24 -19.33
C GLY A 499 8.01 -37.35 -19.53
N SER A 500 8.51 -37.17 -20.76
CA SER A 500 9.62 -36.25 -21.03
C SER A 500 9.21 -34.79 -20.78
N VAL A 501 10.14 -34.00 -20.24
CA VAL A 501 9.88 -32.62 -19.81
C VAL A 501 10.84 -31.64 -20.48
N VAL A 502 10.28 -30.61 -21.10
CA VAL A 502 11.02 -29.44 -21.60
C VAL A 502 10.46 -28.15 -21.00
N SER A 503 11.29 -27.11 -20.89
CA SER A 503 10.84 -25.81 -20.39
C SER A 503 11.28 -24.65 -21.27
N SER A 504 10.56 -23.54 -21.15
CA SER A 504 10.97 -22.23 -21.66
C SER A 504 10.71 -21.15 -20.61
N THR A 505 11.53 -20.09 -20.65
CA THR A 505 11.39 -18.89 -19.82
C THR A 505 10.87 -17.75 -20.70
N PRO A 506 9.60 -17.34 -20.55
CA PRO A 506 9.06 -16.29 -21.39
C PRO A 506 9.66 -14.93 -21.02
N THR A 507 10.02 -14.13 -22.02
CA THR A 507 10.56 -12.77 -21.85
C THR A 507 9.51 -11.73 -21.49
N THR A 508 8.22 -12.07 -21.58
CA THR A 508 7.07 -11.25 -21.19
C THR A 508 6.05 -12.18 -20.52
N PRO A 509 5.38 -11.80 -19.42
CA PRO A 509 4.45 -12.70 -18.75
C PRO A 509 3.22 -12.96 -19.62
N TYR A 510 3.03 -14.21 -20.03
CA TYR A 510 1.81 -14.70 -20.67
C TYR A 510 0.66 -14.99 -19.69
N TYR A 511 0.98 -15.29 -18.43
CA TYR A 511 0.00 -15.62 -17.40
C TYR A 511 0.43 -14.98 -16.09
N LEU A 512 -0.48 -14.22 -15.49
CA LEU A 512 -0.26 -13.50 -14.25
C LEU A 512 -1.40 -13.84 -13.29
N PRO A 513 -1.25 -14.91 -12.48
CA PRO A 513 -2.27 -15.29 -11.52
C PRO A 513 -2.27 -14.34 -10.33
N VAL A 514 -3.43 -14.25 -9.68
CA VAL A 514 -3.64 -13.60 -8.39
C VAL A 514 -2.60 -14.11 -7.40
N ASN A 515 -1.95 -13.16 -6.72
CA ASN A 515 -0.95 -13.39 -5.69
C ASN A 515 -1.49 -13.08 -4.30
N THR A 516 -2.36 -12.07 -4.20
CA THR A 516 -2.89 -11.60 -2.92
C THR A 516 -4.38 -11.35 -3.07
N LEU A 517 -5.15 -11.95 -2.15
CA LEU A 517 -6.59 -11.77 -2.04
C LEU A 517 -6.90 -11.40 -0.58
N VAL A 518 -7.52 -10.25 -0.36
CA VAL A 518 -7.82 -9.76 0.99
C VAL A 518 -9.27 -9.33 1.05
N MET A 519 -10.05 -9.99 1.90
CA MET A 519 -11.38 -9.54 2.27
C MET A 519 -11.29 -8.41 3.31
N THR A 520 -12.27 -7.51 3.31
CA THR A 520 -12.43 -6.51 4.38
C THR A 520 -12.53 -7.17 5.77
N ASP A 521 -12.06 -6.51 6.82
CA ASP A 521 -11.91 -7.12 8.14
C ASP A 521 -13.22 -7.49 8.82
N THR A 522 -14.21 -6.61 8.71
CA THR A 522 -15.54 -6.82 9.26
C THR A 522 -16.59 -6.19 8.36
N ALA A 523 -17.55 -7.01 7.95
CA ALA A 523 -18.68 -6.56 7.16
C ALA A 523 -19.95 -6.55 8.04
N GLN A 524 -20.83 -5.60 7.77
CA GLN A 524 -22.13 -5.51 8.44
C GLN A 524 -23.23 -5.28 7.41
N VAL A 525 -24.34 -6.00 7.58
CA VAL A 525 -25.53 -5.84 6.76
C VAL A 525 -26.78 -5.94 7.64
N GLU A 526 -27.82 -5.20 7.32
CA GLU A 526 -29.12 -5.34 7.98
C GLU A 526 -29.91 -6.50 7.38
N VAL A 527 -30.82 -7.07 8.18
CA VAL A 527 -31.78 -8.08 7.67
C VAL A 527 -32.57 -7.52 6.49
N ASN A 528 -32.71 -8.31 5.42
CA ASN A 528 -33.31 -7.97 4.13
C ASN A 528 -32.58 -6.91 3.29
N HIS A 529 -31.42 -6.43 3.74
CA HIS A 529 -30.57 -5.54 2.97
C HIS A 529 -29.40 -6.31 2.33
N THR A 530 -28.76 -5.66 1.36
CA THR A 530 -27.65 -6.24 0.62
C THR A 530 -26.35 -5.46 0.83
N LEU A 531 -25.22 -6.16 0.79
CA LEU A 531 -23.88 -5.59 0.82
C LEU A 531 -23.04 -6.19 -0.32
N ALA A 532 -22.45 -5.35 -1.17
CA ALA A 532 -21.50 -5.80 -2.16
C ALA A 532 -20.10 -5.92 -1.53
N MET A 533 -19.51 -7.11 -1.59
CA MET A 533 -18.14 -7.32 -1.13
C MET A 533 -17.13 -6.70 -2.11
N LYS A 534 -16.11 -6.01 -1.59
CA LYS A 534 -15.03 -5.39 -2.37
C LYS A 534 -13.66 -5.91 -1.89
N PRO A 535 -13.28 -7.17 -2.20
CA PRO A 535 -11.96 -7.67 -1.86
C PRO A 535 -10.86 -6.98 -2.65
N LEU A 536 -9.69 -6.81 -2.04
CA LEU A 536 -8.46 -6.47 -2.75
C LEU A 536 -7.97 -7.71 -3.50
N VAL A 537 -7.72 -7.57 -4.80
CA VAL A 537 -7.13 -8.60 -5.66
C VAL A 537 -5.88 -8.02 -6.31
N ILE A 538 -4.72 -8.61 -6.02
CA ILE A 538 -3.43 -8.23 -6.61
C ILE A 538 -2.84 -9.43 -7.35
N PRO A 539 -2.39 -9.28 -8.61
CA PRO A 539 -2.50 -8.07 -9.43
C PRO A 539 -3.94 -7.77 -9.87
N GLU A 540 -4.29 -6.48 -9.99
CA GLU A 540 -5.59 -6.04 -10.50
C GLU A 540 -5.77 -6.39 -11.98
N ASN A 541 -4.69 -6.36 -12.76
CA ASN A 541 -4.64 -6.77 -14.16
C ASN A 541 -4.24 -8.25 -14.33
N GLY A 542 -4.53 -9.09 -13.33
CA GLY A 542 -4.31 -10.53 -13.42
C GLY A 542 -5.04 -11.14 -14.62
N THR A 543 -4.49 -12.23 -15.19
CA THR A 543 -5.05 -12.85 -16.39
C THR A 543 -6.50 -13.32 -16.20
N ASN A 544 -6.86 -13.71 -14.98
CA ASN A 544 -8.22 -13.94 -14.54
C ASN A 544 -8.37 -13.50 -13.08
N THR A 545 -9.13 -12.44 -12.83
CA THR A 545 -9.39 -11.91 -11.48
C THR A 545 -10.76 -12.35 -10.93
N ALA A 546 -11.48 -13.23 -11.63
CA ALA A 546 -12.79 -13.69 -11.18
C ALA A 546 -12.69 -14.53 -9.90
N LEU A 547 -13.62 -14.24 -8.98
CA LEU A 547 -13.72 -14.91 -7.69
C LEU A 547 -14.98 -15.79 -7.61
N ARG A 548 -14.98 -16.69 -6.63
CA ARG A 548 -16.16 -17.44 -6.19
C ARG A 548 -16.41 -17.22 -4.71
N TYR A 549 -17.66 -16.99 -4.36
CA TYR A 549 -18.06 -16.67 -3.00
C TYR A 549 -18.89 -17.77 -2.37
N LYS A 550 -18.72 -17.95 -1.05
CA LYS A 550 -19.49 -18.90 -0.25
C LYS A 550 -19.80 -18.32 1.14
N SER A 551 -21.03 -18.55 1.60
CA SER A 551 -21.44 -18.31 2.98
C SER A 551 -21.29 -19.57 3.82
N SER A 552 -20.74 -19.44 5.03
CA SER A 552 -20.66 -20.56 5.98
C SER A 552 -22.00 -20.95 6.57
N ASN A 553 -23.02 -20.07 6.50
CA ASN A 553 -24.38 -20.35 6.96
C ASN A 553 -25.41 -19.50 6.18
N PRO A 554 -25.98 -20.03 5.08
CA PRO A 554 -27.00 -19.37 4.27
C PRO A 554 -28.29 -18.97 5.02
N ALA A 555 -28.58 -19.58 6.18
CA ALA A 555 -29.74 -19.19 6.99
C ALA A 555 -29.54 -17.86 7.74
N ILE A 556 -28.29 -17.39 7.89
CA ILE A 556 -27.95 -16.08 8.47
C ILE A 556 -27.74 -15.06 7.36
N ALA A 557 -26.95 -15.38 6.34
CA ALA A 557 -26.78 -14.56 5.15
C ALA A 557 -26.45 -15.42 3.92
N THR A 558 -27.07 -15.11 2.78
CA THR A 558 -26.69 -15.68 1.48
C THR A 558 -25.67 -14.78 0.79
N VAL A 559 -24.93 -15.33 -0.16
CA VAL A 559 -24.02 -14.57 -1.03
C VAL A 559 -24.15 -15.08 -2.45
N ASP A 560 -24.27 -14.17 -3.41
CA ASP A 560 -24.20 -14.52 -4.82
C ASP A 560 -22.79 -15.01 -5.17
N SER A 561 -22.71 -16.21 -5.74
CA SER A 561 -21.43 -16.92 -5.88
C SER A 561 -20.48 -16.29 -6.90
N ILE A 562 -20.95 -15.37 -7.74
CA ILE A 562 -20.19 -14.73 -8.82
C ILE A 562 -19.90 -13.26 -8.49
N THR A 563 -20.94 -12.52 -8.10
CA THR A 563 -20.86 -11.07 -7.86
C THR A 563 -20.40 -10.72 -6.45
N GLY A 564 -20.51 -11.66 -5.49
CA GLY A 564 -20.18 -11.39 -4.09
C GLY A 564 -21.18 -10.49 -3.38
N VAL A 565 -22.38 -10.28 -3.95
CA VAL A 565 -23.46 -9.54 -3.26
C VAL A 565 -24.06 -10.42 -2.17
N VAL A 566 -23.93 -9.97 -0.94
CA VAL A 566 -24.45 -10.61 0.28
C VAL A 566 -25.86 -10.11 0.57
N THR A 567 -26.76 -10.98 1.02
CA THR A 567 -28.09 -10.62 1.53
C THR A 567 -28.26 -11.09 2.98
N GLY A 568 -28.61 -10.17 3.89
CA GLY A 568 -28.89 -10.51 5.28
C GLY A 568 -30.24 -11.21 5.43
N ILE A 569 -30.27 -12.40 6.06
CA ILE A 569 -31.50 -13.21 6.23
C ILE A 569 -31.98 -13.18 7.68
N SER A 570 -31.09 -13.39 8.64
CA SER A 570 -31.44 -13.37 10.07
C SER A 570 -30.26 -12.86 10.90
N THR A 571 -30.55 -12.28 12.07
CA THR A 571 -29.51 -11.71 12.92
C THR A 571 -28.52 -12.79 13.37
N GLY A 572 -27.23 -12.52 13.25
CA GLY A 572 -26.19 -13.48 13.61
C GLY A 572 -24.84 -13.12 13.01
N SER A 573 -23.88 -14.04 13.14
CA SER A 573 -22.56 -13.91 12.53
C SER A 573 -22.29 -15.09 11.62
N VAL A 574 -21.71 -14.82 10.45
CA VAL A 574 -21.38 -15.81 9.42
C VAL A 574 -20.03 -15.45 8.79
N ILE A 575 -19.33 -16.45 8.23
CA ILE A 575 -18.11 -16.23 7.47
C ILE A 575 -18.45 -16.22 5.98
N ILE A 576 -18.01 -15.18 5.27
CA ILE A 576 -18.04 -15.12 3.81
C ILE A 576 -16.63 -15.34 3.30
N THR A 577 -16.46 -16.34 2.43
CA THR A 577 -15.17 -16.71 1.83
C THR A 577 -15.20 -16.40 0.34
N ALA A 578 -14.16 -15.74 -0.15
CA ALA A 578 -13.87 -15.56 -1.57
C ALA A 578 -12.68 -16.44 -1.97
N THR A 579 -12.75 -17.07 -3.14
CA THR A 579 -11.71 -17.97 -3.68
C THR A 579 -11.41 -17.61 -5.14
N THR A 580 -10.14 -17.60 -5.53
CA THR A 580 -9.71 -17.35 -6.91
C THR A 580 -10.07 -18.49 -7.86
N THR A 581 -10.20 -18.18 -9.16
CA THR A 581 -10.58 -19.16 -10.20
C THR A 581 -9.52 -19.36 -11.29
N ASP A 582 -8.34 -18.77 -11.11
CA ASP A 582 -7.24 -18.70 -12.05
C ASP A 582 -6.17 -19.78 -11.84
N GLY A 583 -6.45 -20.75 -10.98
CA GLY A 583 -5.54 -21.82 -10.60
C GLY A 583 -4.53 -21.46 -9.50
N SER A 584 -4.54 -20.21 -8.99
CA SER A 584 -3.75 -19.83 -7.79
C SER A 584 -4.30 -20.49 -6.52
N ASP A 585 -5.62 -20.74 -6.47
CA ASP A 585 -6.31 -21.42 -5.36
C ASP A 585 -6.15 -20.67 -4.03
N ILE A 586 -6.22 -19.34 -4.09
CA ILE A 586 -6.12 -18.47 -2.93
C ILE A 586 -7.52 -18.22 -2.41
N SER A 587 -7.70 -18.33 -1.10
CA SER A 587 -8.95 -18.00 -0.43
C SER A 587 -8.72 -16.95 0.67
N SER A 588 -9.68 -16.05 0.82
CA SER A 588 -9.71 -15.06 1.90
C SER A 588 -11.13 -14.97 2.45
N SER A 589 -11.26 -14.66 3.73
CA SER A 589 -12.54 -14.69 4.43
C SER A 589 -12.75 -13.48 5.33
N THR A 590 -14.00 -13.09 5.51
CA THR A 590 -14.41 -12.07 6.47
C THR A 590 -15.53 -12.54 7.37
N ARG A 591 -15.59 -11.99 8.58
CA ARG A 591 -16.75 -12.13 9.46
C ARG A 591 -17.79 -11.07 9.09
N LEU A 592 -18.96 -11.55 8.68
CA LEU A 592 -20.16 -10.74 8.48
C LEU A 592 -21.04 -10.78 9.72
N SER A 593 -21.48 -9.62 10.19
CA SER A 593 -22.54 -9.51 11.20
C SER A 593 -23.84 -9.03 10.55
N VAL A 594 -24.88 -9.84 10.65
CA VAL A 594 -26.23 -9.46 10.25
C VAL A 594 -26.93 -8.86 11.46
N ILE A 595 -27.32 -7.60 11.35
CA ILE A 595 -27.98 -6.86 12.43
C ILE A 595 -29.47 -6.64 12.13
N LYS A 596 -30.24 -6.34 13.18
CA LYS A 596 -31.63 -5.93 13.00
C LYS A 596 -31.66 -4.69 12.11
N ASP A 597 -32.56 -4.69 11.14
CA ASP A 597 -32.99 -3.45 10.48
C ASP A 597 -33.42 -2.48 11.57
N LYS A 598 -32.69 -1.36 11.70
CA LYS A 598 -32.98 -0.37 12.72
C LYS A 598 -34.27 0.41 12.43
N GLY A 599 -34.85 0.25 11.23
CA GLY A 599 -35.88 1.13 10.74
C GLY A 599 -35.41 2.59 10.71
N VAL A 600 -36.29 3.50 10.29
CA VAL A 600 -36.01 4.95 10.39
C VAL A 600 -36.15 5.36 11.86
N GLY A 601 -35.03 5.38 12.59
CA GLY A 601 -34.99 5.66 14.04
C GLY A 601 -35.31 7.11 14.42
N SER A 602 -35.12 8.07 13.50
CA SER A 602 -35.61 9.44 13.58
C SER A 602 -35.28 10.19 12.29
N ILE A 603 -36.15 11.12 11.87
CA ILE A 603 -35.80 12.19 10.92
C ILE A 603 -35.38 13.38 11.78
N THR A 604 -34.09 13.70 11.82
CA THR A 604 -33.58 14.88 12.53
C THR A 604 -33.77 16.11 11.64
N ASP A 605 -34.77 16.91 12.00
CA ASP A 605 -35.07 18.19 11.36
C ASP A 605 -33.93 19.20 11.60
N LYS A 606 -33.16 19.55 10.56
CA LYS A 606 -32.65 20.91 10.48
C LYS A 606 -33.87 21.80 10.26
N VAL A 607 -34.35 22.46 11.32
CA VAL A 607 -35.33 23.54 11.19
C VAL A 607 -34.61 24.69 10.49
N SER A 608 -34.75 24.72 9.16
CA SER A 608 -34.42 25.88 8.35
C SER A 608 -35.69 26.70 8.22
N ASP A 609 -35.65 27.96 8.66
CA ASP A 609 -36.74 28.93 8.51
C ASP A 609 -36.83 29.49 7.07
N GLU A 610 -36.08 28.90 6.13
CA GLU A 610 -36.05 29.29 4.73
C GLU A 610 -37.37 28.93 4.02
N PRO A 611 -37.94 29.85 3.22
CA PRO A 611 -39.14 29.59 2.44
C PRO A 611 -38.96 28.40 1.48
N MET A 612 -39.95 27.53 1.41
CA MET A 612 -39.91 26.27 0.65
C MET A 612 -41.09 26.12 -0.30
N ASP A 613 -40.87 25.41 -1.41
CA ASP A 613 -41.96 25.00 -2.30
C ASP A 613 -42.75 23.84 -1.65
N VAL A 614 -44.08 23.92 -1.76
CA VAL A 614 -45.04 22.98 -1.18
C VAL A 614 -45.70 22.18 -2.29
N TYR A 615 -45.68 20.86 -2.16
CA TYR A 615 -46.22 19.89 -3.10
C TYR A 615 -47.33 19.05 -2.45
N THR A 616 -48.19 18.40 -3.22
CA THR A 616 -49.05 17.31 -2.74
C THR A 616 -48.20 16.04 -2.51
N ILE A 617 -48.77 15.02 -1.85
CA ILE A 617 -48.11 13.70 -1.72
C ILE A 617 -47.85 12.98 -3.06
N THR A 618 -48.49 13.42 -4.14
CA THR A 618 -48.27 12.91 -5.50
C THR A 618 -47.26 13.75 -6.30
N GLY A 619 -46.63 14.75 -5.68
CA GLY A 619 -45.60 15.58 -6.30
C GLY A 619 -46.12 16.77 -7.11
N ILE A 620 -47.40 17.15 -6.98
CA ILE A 620 -47.96 18.33 -7.66
C ILE A 620 -47.61 19.57 -6.86
N LEU A 621 -46.98 20.57 -7.48
CA LEU A 621 -46.68 21.85 -6.82
C LEU A 621 -47.97 22.61 -6.49
N VAL A 622 -48.12 23.01 -5.23
CA VAL A 622 -49.31 23.69 -4.67
C VAL A 622 -49.00 25.16 -4.38
N ALA A 623 -47.82 25.46 -3.82
CA ALA A 623 -47.42 26.82 -3.47
C ALA A 623 -45.89 26.96 -3.49
N ARG A 624 -45.39 28.17 -3.74
CA ARG A 624 -43.93 28.45 -3.76
C ARG A 624 -43.53 29.36 -2.62
N LYS A 625 -42.29 29.20 -2.14
CA LYS A 625 -41.68 30.06 -1.11
C LYS A 625 -42.58 30.26 0.13
N VAL A 626 -43.16 29.17 0.62
CA VAL A 626 -44.00 29.18 1.83
C VAL A 626 -43.10 28.96 3.04
N LYS A 627 -43.22 29.82 4.06
CA LYS A 627 -42.57 29.56 5.35
C LYS A 627 -43.25 28.39 6.02
N GLN A 628 -42.51 27.60 6.78
CA GLN A 628 -43.08 26.44 7.49
C GLN A 628 -44.33 26.81 8.31
N ALA A 629 -44.30 27.97 8.96
CA ALA A 629 -45.40 28.50 9.77
C ALA A 629 -46.59 29.07 8.97
N ASP A 630 -46.61 28.99 7.64
CA ASP A 630 -47.76 29.42 6.83
C ASP A 630 -48.45 28.24 6.14
N ILE A 631 -47.90 27.03 6.25
CA ILE A 631 -48.42 25.82 5.60
C ILE A 631 -49.82 25.47 6.14
N GLN A 632 -50.12 25.75 7.42
CA GLN A 632 -51.44 25.51 7.99
C GLN A 632 -52.55 26.42 7.44
N ASN A 633 -52.20 27.44 6.64
CA ASN A 633 -53.17 28.31 5.97
C ASN A 633 -53.63 27.76 4.60
N LEU A 634 -53.03 26.65 4.14
CA LEU A 634 -53.46 25.96 2.93
C LEU A 634 -54.80 25.25 3.16
N ASP A 635 -55.46 24.85 2.07
CA ASP A 635 -56.66 24.03 2.16
C ASP A 635 -56.39 22.71 2.92
N PRO A 636 -57.41 22.09 3.55
CA PRO A 636 -57.23 20.81 4.23
C PRO A 636 -56.68 19.74 3.29
N GLY A 637 -55.57 19.12 3.69
CA GLY A 637 -54.84 18.23 2.81
C GLY A 637 -53.53 17.74 3.40
N ILE A 638 -52.85 16.89 2.64
CA ILE A 638 -51.52 16.38 2.98
C ILE A 638 -50.53 16.89 1.95
N TYR A 639 -49.51 17.59 2.43
CA TYR A 639 -48.50 18.26 1.62
C TYR A 639 -47.09 17.78 1.94
N VAL A 640 -46.16 17.99 1.01
CA VAL A 640 -44.74 17.76 1.16
C VAL A 640 -44.01 19.08 0.89
N ALA A 641 -43.24 19.57 1.85
CA ALA A 641 -42.44 20.80 1.68
C ALA A 641 -41.11 20.67 2.42
N GLY A 642 -40.01 21.11 1.81
CA GLY A 642 -38.68 21.04 2.45
C GLY A 642 -38.28 19.64 2.94
N GLY A 643 -38.73 18.59 2.25
CA GLY A 643 -38.49 17.19 2.62
C GLY A 643 -39.39 16.64 3.74
N LYS A 644 -40.39 17.38 4.22
CA LYS A 644 -41.30 16.96 5.30
C LYS A 644 -42.76 16.85 4.84
N LYS A 645 -43.53 15.99 5.50
CA LYS A 645 -44.98 15.83 5.31
C LYS A 645 -45.75 16.72 6.29
N TYR A 646 -46.69 17.51 5.78
CA TYR A 646 -47.57 18.38 6.56
C TYR A 646 -49.03 17.95 6.39
N ILE A 647 -49.82 18.02 7.47
CA ILE A 647 -51.25 17.72 7.45
C ILE A 647 -51.99 18.97 7.90
N VAL A 648 -52.75 19.56 7.00
CA VAL A 648 -53.61 20.72 7.30
C VAL A 648 -55.01 20.22 7.60
N ARG A 649 -55.53 20.56 8.78
CA ARG A 649 -56.87 20.20 9.26
C ARG A 649 -57.60 21.50 9.57
N LYS A 650 -58.90 21.57 9.24
CA LYS A 650 -59.76 22.69 9.67
C LYS A 650 -60.00 22.65 11.16
#